data_AF-A0A356EUS4-F1
#
_entry.id   AF-A0A356EUS4-F1
#
_cell.length_a   1.000
_cell.length_b   1.000
_cell.length_c   1.000
_cell.angle_alpha   90.00
_cell.angle_beta   90.00
_cell.angle_gamma   90.00
#
_symmetry.space_group_name_H-M   'P 1'
#
loop_
_entity.id
_entity.type
_entity.pdbx_description
1 polymer ?
#
loop_
_entity_poly.entity_id
_entity_poly.type
_entity_poly.pdbx_seq_one_letter_code
_entity_poly.pdbx_strand_id
1 'polypeptide(L)'
;MKSRQGVLSLLAAILSSAIAVGGDASRVNDWGNSDRLVVEGCRAFPSSDVKSAIGLDLALLLESHPAAPLDTYLAAIANRVRAGYLHMGFPNVRVDVRIDEASEKVHVVIEEGPRYTAGQVIVRGNREVSERELVEWLVSPCPPDDSRVGGVSESGELRWIDREGEPAEMEEPLWKIGKPVFFDEGAITKLTHRTRRAMASQGFFPLFAVKVVPQEDGTTATLGIDIFDEGSRVVLNEIKIEGNDKNSRDDILEFLDLKPGMSLRGNWKAEIEHKLWRSGRFIESHAMLERTGLDGNHTILWLRLVESPAAPRLSEPLSPAQEILVRFDEQITKPGQWPGDLVLSASGPGKCLEFVASPKHGFLGRVRRDREADMVEVKADATASHRFDCAFAVSDQQMGISLLNPRGTRLWRESTAPLPVRLIGNTGLRLTNELDTPTALVLGLRAKSLKYGKESQPFEFRFDVDPAYFVAMPDLREGSRCSIEDGVLQYDWPSNECLRVDAATGRLVEWVWHNPFDGFELLRVVFEEDAFKKRLAEIEQSHENCPNQFDPAAPWSSCLKYFCNETIFRTFQAEEEFEPIRLLRLLRMVHERQVLESLVSRLQNRAVGGNKRRDKFTLPPSSHEESFDNGYNAGFLSMGLRSADLVFVRQTWPWTLSREVMLMAAEKSEYSLSELARLSKSYETGPLFCLAAAMAYDRLSPQTGTLFLAYNGLEKLSVEYFEQDCRTILDSRGIAGQYARRVVRIVRELEPEEVEEALRLDAQEVKSPVITFIRTLRSQPDDTDDEALFKALNAVWTSGLRDLVEQQLTMIRDRQRDAVNSQQKEWFWSDSINMPEDKAPSKESKDRISPKE
;
A
#
# COMPACT_ATOMS: atom_id res chain seq x y z
N MET A 1 5.21 43.12 -20.72
CA MET A 1 4.75 42.62 -22.05
C MET A 1 5.86 42.02 -22.94
N LYS A 2 7.04 41.64 -22.42
CA LYS A 2 8.09 40.92 -23.18
C LYS A 2 8.50 39.55 -22.60
N SER A 3 7.84 39.03 -21.57
CA SER A 3 8.14 37.71 -20.97
C SER A 3 7.14 36.59 -21.30
N ARG A 4 6.02 36.88 -21.97
CA ARG A 4 5.05 35.85 -22.42
C ARG A 4 5.52 35.05 -23.65
N GLN A 5 6.47 35.57 -24.43
CA GLN A 5 7.04 34.85 -25.58
C GLN A 5 8.15 33.85 -25.20
N GLY A 6 8.81 34.00 -24.05
CA GLY A 6 9.88 33.10 -23.62
C GLY A 6 9.38 31.72 -23.19
N VAL A 7 8.27 31.67 -22.44
CA VAL A 7 7.70 30.40 -21.91
C VAL A 7 6.95 29.62 -22.99
N LEU A 8 6.27 30.31 -23.91
CA LEU A 8 5.65 29.68 -25.10
C LEU A 8 6.70 29.20 -26.12
N SER A 9 7.85 29.87 -26.23
CA SER A 9 8.96 29.42 -27.08
C SER A 9 9.75 28.27 -26.47
N LEU A 10 9.84 28.18 -25.13
CA LEU A 10 10.44 27.04 -24.43
C LEU A 10 9.52 25.80 -24.49
N LEU A 11 8.20 25.97 -24.33
CA LEU A 11 7.23 24.89 -24.52
C LEU A 11 7.15 24.45 -25.99
N ALA A 12 7.24 25.38 -26.95
CA ALA A 12 7.35 25.03 -28.37
C ALA A 12 8.71 24.37 -28.70
N ALA A 13 9.81 24.73 -28.02
CA ALA A 13 11.11 24.08 -28.17
C ALA A 13 11.16 22.67 -27.52
N ILE A 14 10.45 22.46 -26.40
CA ILE A 14 10.26 21.13 -25.78
C ILE A 14 9.30 20.27 -26.61
N LEU A 15 8.24 20.87 -27.19
CA LEU A 15 7.34 20.20 -28.14
C LEU A 15 7.99 19.94 -29.51
N SER A 16 9.02 20.69 -29.90
CA SER A 16 9.76 20.50 -31.17
C SER A 16 11.00 19.62 -31.00
N SER A 17 11.57 19.50 -29.80
CA SER A 17 12.69 18.58 -29.51
C SER A 17 12.23 17.15 -29.19
N ALA A 18 10.92 16.93 -28.99
CA ALA A 18 10.31 15.59 -29.03
C ALA A 18 10.03 15.07 -30.46
N ILE A 19 10.33 15.86 -31.49
CA ILE A 19 10.21 15.47 -32.91
C ILE A 19 11.60 15.52 -33.55
N ALA A 20 12.50 14.65 -33.09
CA ALA A 20 13.69 14.29 -33.87
C ALA A 20 14.22 12.91 -33.44
N VAL A 21 13.96 11.94 -34.33
CA VAL A 21 14.74 10.72 -34.58
C VAL A 21 14.66 9.61 -33.53
N GLY A 22 13.58 8.83 -33.61
CA GLY A 22 13.68 7.37 -33.60
C GLY A 22 13.07 6.89 -34.92
N GLY A 23 13.73 5.96 -35.62
CA GLY A 23 13.17 5.34 -36.82
C GLY A 23 11.77 4.79 -36.58
N ASP A 24 11.06 4.48 -37.66
CA ASP A 24 9.68 3.95 -37.69
C ASP A 24 9.58 2.58 -36.98
N ALA A 25 9.83 2.57 -35.67
CA ALA A 25 9.79 1.41 -34.82
C ALA A 25 8.31 1.13 -34.58
N SER A 26 7.86 -0.03 -35.04
CA SER A 26 6.51 -0.50 -34.79
C SER A 26 6.21 -0.41 -33.30
N ARG A 27 5.03 0.13 -32.96
CA ARG A 27 4.56 0.30 -31.58
C ARG A 27 3.71 -0.89 -31.15
N VAL A 28 3.64 -1.13 -29.84
CA VAL A 28 2.84 -2.21 -29.27
C VAL A 28 1.37 -2.11 -29.67
N ASN A 29 0.75 -0.94 -29.56
CA ASN A 29 -0.67 -0.72 -29.88
C ASN A 29 -1.58 -1.86 -29.34
N ASP A 30 -2.32 -2.53 -30.23
CA ASP A 30 -3.23 -3.62 -29.88
C ASP A 30 -2.54 -4.98 -29.70
N TRP A 31 -1.27 -5.13 -30.07
CA TRP A 31 -0.49 -6.35 -29.86
C TRP A 31 -0.28 -6.68 -28.38
N GLY A 32 -0.36 -5.67 -27.50
CA GLY A 32 -0.33 -5.85 -26.05
C GLY A 32 -1.60 -6.50 -25.47
N ASN A 33 -2.60 -6.86 -26.28
CA ASN A 33 -3.82 -7.48 -25.82
C ASN A 33 -3.61 -8.98 -25.57
N SER A 34 -3.81 -9.42 -24.32
CA SER A 34 -3.67 -10.83 -23.95
C SER A 34 -4.55 -11.79 -24.77
N ASP A 35 -5.67 -11.35 -25.33
CA ASP A 35 -6.53 -12.18 -26.18
C ASP A 35 -5.90 -12.50 -27.56
N ARG A 36 -4.89 -11.72 -27.98
CA ARG A 36 -4.09 -11.99 -29.18
C ARG A 36 -2.94 -12.96 -28.95
N LEU A 37 -2.62 -13.29 -27.69
CA LEU A 37 -1.58 -14.27 -27.37
C LEU A 37 -2.05 -15.71 -27.66
N VAL A 38 -1.23 -16.45 -28.37
CA VAL A 38 -1.35 -17.89 -28.60
C VAL A 38 -0.07 -18.55 -28.09
N VAL A 39 -0.19 -19.55 -27.22
CA VAL A 39 0.97 -20.24 -26.64
C VAL A 39 1.00 -21.68 -27.13
N GLU A 40 2.13 -22.08 -27.70
CA GLU A 40 2.34 -23.36 -28.36
C GLU A 40 3.60 -24.06 -27.84
N GLY A 41 3.66 -25.38 -27.97
CA GLY A 41 4.85 -26.18 -27.63
C GLY A 41 4.96 -26.61 -26.16
N CYS A 42 4.07 -26.15 -25.28
CA CYS A 42 4.04 -26.59 -23.89
C CYS A 42 3.67 -28.08 -23.75
N ARG A 43 4.44 -28.83 -22.95
CA ARG A 43 4.19 -30.24 -22.59
C ARG A 43 4.09 -30.40 -21.08
N ALA A 44 4.91 -29.68 -20.32
CA ALA A 44 4.92 -29.73 -18.87
C ALA A 44 3.80 -28.91 -18.23
N PHE A 45 3.35 -27.84 -18.89
CA PHE A 45 2.32 -26.94 -18.38
C PHE A 45 1.20 -26.72 -19.40
N PRO A 46 -0.06 -26.53 -18.97
CA PRO A 46 -1.13 -26.09 -19.87
C PRO A 46 -0.80 -24.73 -20.50
N SER A 47 -1.05 -24.58 -21.81
CA SER A 47 -0.85 -23.29 -22.50
C SER A 47 -1.68 -22.15 -21.90
N SER A 48 -2.86 -22.46 -21.33
CA SER A 48 -3.70 -21.52 -20.59
C SER A 48 -3.02 -20.97 -19.32
N ASP A 49 -2.20 -21.79 -18.65
CA ASP A 49 -1.52 -21.38 -17.42
C ASP A 49 -0.37 -20.41 -17.76
N VAL A 50 0.39 -20.69 -18.82
CA VAL A 50 1.45 -19.80 -19.32
C VAL A 50 0.84 -18.48 -19.79
N LYS A 51 -0.23 -18.52 -20.58
CA LYS A 51 -0.96 -17.32 -21.03
C LYS A 51 -1.50 -16.50 -19.86
N SER A 52 -2.05 -17.16 -18.83
CA SER A 52 -2.53 -16.49 -17.63
C SER A 52 -1.39 -15.84 -16.84
N ALA A 53 -0.23 -16.48 -16.76
CA ALA A 53 0.93 -15.93 -16.08
C ALA A 53 1.46 -14.68 -16.80
N ILE A 54 1.57 -14.72 -18.14
CA ILE A 54 1.94 -13.56 -18.96
C ILE A 54 1.00 -12.38 -18.71
N GLY A 55 -0.31 -12.61 -18.73
CA GLY A 55 -1.28 -11.54 -18.49
C GLY A 55 -1.29 -11.01 -17.05
N LEU A 56 -0.74 -11.76 -16.09
CA LEU A 56 -0.62 -11.38 -14.66
C LEU A 56 0.66 -10.62 -14.35
N ASP A 57 1.66 -10.71 -15.22
CA ASP A 57 3.00 -10.22 -14.96
C ASP A 57 3.07 -8.70 -15.01
N LEU A 58 3.50 -8.05 -13.91
CA LEU A 58 3.52 -6.60 -13.86
C LEU A 58 4.48 -6.02 -14.90
N ALA A 59 5.68 -6.58 -15.06
CA ALA A 59 6.65 -6.10 -16.04
C ALA A 59 6.06 -6.15 -17.47
N LEU A 60 5.42 -7.26 -17.86
CA LEU A 60 4.78 -7.33 -19.17
C LEU A 60 3.56 -6.39 -19.29
N LEU A 61 2.82 -6.14 -18.22
CA LEU A 61 1.72 -5.16 -18.23
C LEU A 61 2.22 -3.72 -18.45
N LEU A 62 3.38 -3.37 -17.89
CA LEU A 62 4.06 -2.09 -18.13
C LEU A 62 4.56 -1.99 -19.58
N GLU A 63 5.29 -3.01 -20.05
CA GLU A 63 5.82 -3.07 -21.43
C GLU A 63 4.72 -3.19 -22.49
N SER A 64 3.50 -3.63 -22.12
CA SER A 64 2.35 -3.68 -23.02
C SER A 64 1.73 -2.31 -23.33
N HIS A 65 2.33 -1.22 -22.86
CA HIS A 65 1.85 0.13 -23.12
C HIS A 65 1.78 0.41 -24.64
N PRO A 66 0.67 0.96 -25.18
CA PRO A 66 0.49 1.14 -26.62
C PRO A 66 1.61 1.91 -27.33
N ALA A 67 2.15 2.93 -26.67
CA ALA A 67 3.21 3.76 -27.20
C ALA A 67 4.61 3.15 -27.07
N ALA A 68 4.75 2.02 -26.34
CA ALA A 68 6.03 1.36 -26.17
C ALA A 68 6.51 0.73 -27.50
N PRO A 69 7.83 0.54 -27.68
CA PRO A 69 8.37 -0.17 -28.83
C PRO A 69 7.93 -1.64 -28.86
N LEU A 70 7.43 -2.10 -30.01
CA LEU A 70 6.91 -3.47 -30.17
C LEU A 70 7.99 -4.52 -29.94
N ASP A 71 9.20 -4.30 -30.49
CA ASP A 71 10.31 -5.24 -30.34
C ASP A 71 10.71 -5.44 -28.88
N THR A 72 10.70 -4.36 -28.08
CA THR A 72 10.95 -4.42 -26.63
C THR A 72 9.90 -5.27 -25.94
N TYR A 73 8.62 -5.11 -26.27
CA TYR A 73 7.54 -5.90 -25.72
C TYR A 73 7.64 -7.40 -26.08
N LEU A 74 7.91 -7.73 -27.36
CA LEU A 74 8.06 -9.11 -27.80
C LEU A 74 9.27 -9.78 -27.13
N ALA A 75 10.40 -9.06 -27.04
CA ALA A 75 11.59 -9.52 -26.32
C ALA A 75 11.30 -9.70 -24.83
N ALA A 76 10.53 -8.80 -24.21
CA ALA A 76 10.12 -8.93 -22.81
C ALA A 76 9.29 -10.20 -22.60
N ILE A 77 8.30 -10.50 -23.46
CA ILE A 77 7.55 -11.77 -23.38
C ILE A 77 8.50 -12.96 -23.45
N ALA A 78 9.37 -13.00 -24.46
CA ALA A 78 10.29 -14.12 -24.65
C ALA A 78 11.18 -14.33 -23.41
N ASN A 79 11.77 -13.26 -22.90
CA ASN A 79 12.65 -13.27 -21.74
C ASN A 79 11.92 -13.67 -20.45
N ARG A 80 10.71 -13.14 -20.22
CA ARG A 80 9.92 -13.46 -19.02
C ARG A 80 9.45 -14.91 -19.03
N VAL A 81 8.90 -15.39 -20.15
CA VAL A 81 8.48 -16.80 -20.28
C VAL A 81 9.69 -17.73 -20.13
N ARG A 82 10.82 -17.41 -20.76
CA ARG A 82 12.08 -18.14 -20.59
C ARG A 82 12.50 -18.17 -19.12
N ALA A 83 12.49 -17.04 -18.42
CA ALA A 83 12.79 -16.96 -16.99
C ALA A 83 11.85 -17.84 -16.16
N GLY A 84 10.55 -17.88 -16.49
CA GLY A 84 9.59 -18.80 -15.87
C GLY A 84 9.97 -20.27 -16.02
N TYR A 85 10.35 -20.71 -17.23
CA TYR A 85 10.81 -22.09 -17.45
C TYR A 85 12.15 -22.40 -16.78
N LEU A 86 13.10 -21.46 -16.79
CA LEU A 86 14.36 -21.58 -16.04
C LEU A 86 14.08 -21.72 -14.53
N HIS A 87 13.14 -20.94 -14.00
CA HIS A 87 12.65 -21.01 -12.63
C HIS A 87 11.85 -22.29 -12.34
N MET A 88 11.51 -23.10 -13.34
CA MET A 88 10.77 -24.35 -13.18
C MET A 88 11.61 -25.60 -13.50
N GLY A 89 12.91 -25.44 -13.70
CA GLY A 89 13.87 -26.53 -13.89
C GLY A 89 14.26 -26.84 -15.32
N PHE A 90 13.97 -25.96 -16.28
CA PHE A 90 14.22 -26.20 -17.71
C PHE A 90 15.39 -25.34 -18.23
N PRO A 91 16.66 -25.72 -18.04
CA PRO A 91 17.82 -24.90 -18.40
C PRO A 91 17.99 -24.70 -19.91
N ASN A 92 17.48 -25.63 -20.72
CA ASN A 92 17.63 -25.65 -22.17
C ASN A 92 16.39 -25.13 -22.90
N VAL A 93 15.49 -24.46 -22.20
CA VAL A 93 14.27 -23.90 -22.79
C VAL A 93 14.61 -22.87 -23.87
N ARG A 94 13.90 -22.94 -25.00
CA ARG A 94 13.90 -21.90 -26.03
C ARG A 94 12.49 -21.34 -26.17
N VAL A 95 12.41 -20.02 -26.27
CA VAL A 95 11.14 -19.31 -26.44
C VAL A 95 11.31 -18.38 -27.63
N ASP A 96 10.48 -18.58 -28.63
CA ASP A 96 10.36 -17.71 -29.80
C ASP A 96 9.03 -16.97 -29.72
N VAL A 97 9.04 -15.67 -29.99
CA VAL A 97 7.83 -14.84 -29.99
C VAL A 97 7.76 -14.14 -31.33
N ARG A 98 6.66 -14.39 -32.06
CA ARG A 98 6.46 -13.87 -33.41
C ARG A 98 5.05 -13.36 -33.58
N ILE A 99 4.91 -12.36 -34.45
CA ILE A 99 3.61 -11.85 -34.86
C ILE A 99 3.19 -12.56 -36.14
N ASP A 100 1.95 -13.03 -36.15
CA ASP A 100 1.25 -13.40 -37.36
C ASP A 100 0.24 -12.29 -37.68
N GLU A 101 0.61 -11.43 -38.63
CA GLU A 101 -0.23 -10.33 -39.09
C GLU A 101 -1.51 -10.84 -39.77
N ALA A 102 -1.49 -12.02 -40.40
CA ALA A 102 -2.65 -12.54 -41.12
C ALA A 102 -3.75 -13.03 -40.18
N SER A 103 -3.38 -13.58 -39.02
CA SER A 103 -4.34 -14.02 -37.99
C SER A 103 -4.53 -13.01 -36.86
N GLU A 104 -3.82 -11.88 -36.90
CA GLU A 104 -3.72 -10.88 -35.82
C GLU A 104 -3.37 -11.50 -34.46
N LYS A 105 -2.45 -12.47 -34.45
CA LYS A 105 -2.00 -13.17 -33.24
C LYS A 105 -0.52 -12.98 -32.96
N VAL A 106 -0.17 -13.05 -31.68
CA VAL A 106 1.21 -13.14 -31.19
C VAL A 106 1.42 -14.58 -30.74
N HIS A 107 2.24 -15.32 -31.49
CA HIS A 107 2.58 -16.71 -31.18
C HIS A 107 3.80 -16.76 -30.27
N VAL A 108 3.65 -17.39 -29.12
CA VAL A 108 4.73 -17.73 -28.19
C VAL A 108 4.99 -19.22 -28.33
N VAL A 109 6.06 -19.58 -29.03
CA VAL A 109 6.45 -20.97 -29.33
C VAL A 109 7.54 -21.39 -28.35
N ILE A 110 7.28 -22.46 -27.60
CA ILE A 110 8.16 -22.93 -26.53
C ILE A 110 8.72 -24.31 -26.85
N GLU A 111 10.04 -24.45 -26.78
CA GLU A 111 10.74 -25.73 -26.76
C GLU A 111 11.29 -25.94 -25.34
N GLU A 112 10.62 -26.75 -24.52
CA GLU A 112 10.91 -26.83 -23.07
C GLU A 112 12.30 -27.41 -22.74
N GLY A 113 12.75 -28.44 -23.46
CA GLY A 113 13.92 -29.22 -23.08
C GLY A 113 13.69 -30.11 -21.83
N PRO A 114 14.75 -30.74 -21.30
CA PRO A 114 14.66 -31.58 -20.10
C PRO A 114 14.45 -30.75 -18.82
N ARG A 115 13.71 -31.33 -17.87
CA ARG A 115 13.48 -30.76 -16.53
C ARG A 115 14.40 -31.41 -15.50
N TYR A 116 15.07 -30.60 -14.70
CA TYR A 116 15.98 -31.05 -13.64
C TYR A 116 15.45 -30.79 -12.24
N THR A 117 15.80 -31.68 -11.32
CA THR A 117 15.52 -31.60 -9.89
C THR A 117 16.80 -31.41 -9.06
N ALA A 118 16.68 -30.81 -7.88
CA ALA A 118 17.80 -30.44 -7.03
C ALA A 118 18.44 -31.70 -6.46
N GLY A 119 19.70 -31.92 -6.80
CA GLY A 119 20.54 -32.98 -6.26
C GLY A 119 21.35 -32.50 -5.06
N GLN A 120 22.54 -33.07 -4.89
CA GLN A 120 23.46 -32.73 -3.80
C GLN A 120 24.07 -31.33 -3.94
N VAL A 121 24.58 -30.81 -2.83
CA VAL A 121 25.44 -29.61 -2.78
C VAL A 121 26.89 -30.10 -2.65
N ILE A 122 27.79 -29.57 -3.47
CA ILE A 122 29.22 -29.90 -3.44
C ILE A 122 30.02 -28.63 -3.17
N VAL A 123 30.76 -28.62 -2.07
CA VAL A 123 31.68 -27.53 -1.73
C VAL A 123 33.10 -27.94 -2.07
N ARG A 124 33.88 -27.05 -2.68
CA ARG A 124 35.28 -27.29 -3.05
C ARG A 124 36.14 -26.10 -2.64
N GLY A 125 37.39 -26.38 -2.29
CA GLY A 125 38.39 -25.35 -1.96
C GLY A 125 38.33 -24.83 -0.52
N ASN A 126 37.42 -25.35 0.30
CA ASN A 126 37.38 -25.04 1.73
C ASN A 126 38.51 -25.76 2.51
N ARG A 127 39.06 -25.09 3.53
CA ARG A 127 40.02 -25.58 4.51
C ARG A 127 39.51 -25.33 5.92
N GLU A 128 39.13 -24.10 6.24
CA GLU A 128 38.55 -23.72 7.53
C GLU A 128 37.03 -23.52 7.49
N VAL A 129 36.46 -23.18 6.35
CA VAL A 129 35.00 -23.02 6.19
C VAL A 129 34.34 -24.39 6.35
N SER A 130 33.37 -24.47 7.27
CA SER A 130 32.60 -25.69 7.54
C SER A 130 31.62 -25.95 6.40
N GLU A 131 31.87 -27.03 5.64
CA GLU A 131 30.96 -27.50 4.60
C GLU A 131 29.59 -27.84 5.16
N ARG A 132 29.53 -28.48 6.34
CA ARG A 132 28.27 -28.88 6.97
C ARG A 132 27.38 -27.68 7.26
N GLU A 133 27.92 -26.65 7.90
CA GLU A 133 27.16 -25.44 8.25
C GLU A 133 26.73 -24.68 6.99
N LEU A 134 27.60 -24.62 5.98
CA LEU A 134 27.29 -24.00 4.70
C LEU A 134 26.13 -24.70 3.97
N VAL A 135 26.16 -26.03 3.91
CA VAL A 135 25.08 -26.83 3.31
C VAL A 135 23.79 -26.64 4.08
N GLU A 136 23.84 -26.70 5.42
CA GLU A 136 22.67 -26.50 6.28
C GLU A 136 21.96 -25.16 6.02
N TRP A 137 22.72 -24.07 5.87
CA TRP A 137 22.17 -22.76 5.52
C TRP A 137 21.40 -22.74 4.19
N LEU A 138 21.80 -23.57 3.21
CA LEU A 138 21.21 -23.59 1.87
C LEU A 138 19.99 -24.50 1.76
N VAL A 139 19.97 -25.60 2.53
CA VAL A 139 18.93 -26.65 2.47
C VAL A 139 17.92 -26.58 3.61
N SER A 140 18.20 -25.82 4.67
CA SER A 140 17.30 -25.59 5.80
C SER A 140 16.80 -24.14 5.83
N PRO A 141 15.65 -23.86 6.46
CA PRO A 141 15.19 -22.49 6.69
C PRO A 141 16.24 -21.68 7.48
N CYS A 142 16.47 -20.42 7.11
CA CYS A 142 17.45 -19.56 7.78
C CYS A 142 16.82 -18.20 8.12
N PRO A 143 17.38 -17.44 9.06
CA PRO A 143 16.84 -16.11 9.40
C PRO A 143 17.03 -15.12 8.24
N PRO A 144 16.13 -14.13 8.07
CA PRO A 144 16.30 -13.02 7.12
C PRO A 144 17.55 -12.17 7.37
N ASP A 145 18.03 -11.47 6.34
CA ASP A 145 19.28 -10.70 6.38
C ASP A 145 19.23 -9.48 7.31
N ASP A 146 18.05 -8.91 7.45
CA ASP A 146 17.74 -7.77 8.30
C ASP A 146 17.20 -8.16 9.68
N SER A 147 17.12 -9.46 9.96
CA SER A 147 16.64 -9.95 11.25
C SER A 147 17.73 -9.95 12.33
N ARG A 148 17.34 -9.60 13.54
CA ARG A 148 18.14 -9.64 14.77
C ARG A 148 17.60 -10.67 15.75
N VAL A 149 18.37 -11.01 16.79
CA VAL A 149 17.90 -11.93 17.82
C VAL A 149 17.02 -11.15 18.80
N GLY A 150 15.73 -11.49 18.88
CA GLY A 150 14.77 -10.89 19.81
C GLY A 150 14.59 -11.66 21.12
N GLY A 151 15.29 -12.78 21.28
CA GLY A 151 15.32 -13.55 22.52
C GLY A 151 15.73 -15.00 22.31
N VAL A 152 15.65 -15.78 23.38
CA VAL A 152 15.83 -17.23 23.36
C VAL A 152 14.50 -17.85 23.81
N SER A 153 14.01 -18.87 23.11
CA SER A 153 12.83 -19.62 23.52
C SER A 153 13.08 -20.37 24.83
N GLU A 154 12.02 -20.83 25.49
CA GLU A 154 12.12 -21.70 26.66
C GLU A 154 12.86 -23.03 26.36
N SER A 155 12.94 -23.43 25.08
CA SER A 155 13.69 -24.59 24.60
C SER A 155 15.17 -24.31 24.26
N GLY A 156 15.64 -23.06 24.39
CA GLY A 156 17.02 -22.68 24.05
C GLY A 156 17.26 -22.29 22.60
N GLU A 157 16.21 -22.16 21.77
CA GLU A 157 16.32 -21.74 20.37
C GLU A 157 16.30 -20.21 20.24
N LEU A 158 17.13 -19.65 19.34
CA LEU A 158 17.14 -18.22 19.07
C LEU A 158 15.83 -17.79 18.38
N ARG A 159 15.14 -16.81 18.96
CA ARG A 159 14.02 -16.12 18.32
C ARG A 159 14.55 -14.97 17.48
N TRP A 160 14.29 -15.03 16.19
CA TRP A 160 14.63 -13.97 15.25
C TRP A 160 13.51 -12.96 15.22
N ILE A 161 13.86 -11.67 15.24
CA ILE A 161 12.95 -10.56 15.02
C ILE A 161 13.42 -9.72 13.84
N ASP A 162 12.54 -9.15 13.04
CA ASP A 162 12.90 -8.23 11.95
C ASP A 162 13.25 -6.82 12.49
N ARG A 163 13.44 -5.85 11.59
CA ARG A 163 13.80 -4.47 11.95
C ARG A 163 12.72 -3.81 12.79
N GLU A 164 11.47 -4.20 12.57
CA GLU A 164 10.29 -3.70 13.26
C GLU A 164 10.08 -4.38 14.62
N GLY A 165 10.89 -5.39 14.97
CA GLY A 165 10.79 -6.10 16.25
C GLY A 165 9.96 -7.39 16.21
N GLU A 166 9.58 -7.84 15.02
CA GLU A 166 8.59 -8.88 14.80
C GLU A 166 9.21 -10.25 14.59
N PRO A 167 8.61 -11.38 15.01
CA PRO A 167 9.14 -12.71 14.70
C PRO A 167 9.48 -12.85 13.21
N ALA A 168 10.78 -12.89 12.91
CA ALA A 168 11.27 -12.89 11.54
C ALA A 168 10.87 -14.20 10.88
N GLU A 169 10.19 -14.12 9.73
CA GLU A 169 9.84 -15.33 9.00
C GLU A 169 11.12 -15.93 8.44
N MET A 170 11.45 -17.15 8.90
CA MET A 170 12.59 -17.88 8.38
C MET A 170 12.47 -18.03 6.86
N GLU A 171 13.47 -17.53 6.15
CA GLU A 171 13.59 -17.69 4.72
C GLU A 171 13.61 -19.17 4.38
N GLU A 172 12.73 -19.58 3.48
CA GLU A 172 12.69 -20.97 3.03
C GLU A 172 14.03 -21.43 2.44
N PRO A 173 14.33 -22.73 2.48
CA PRO A 173 15.49 -23.28 1.78
C PRO A 173 15.49 -22.87 0.31
N LEU A 174 16.61 -22.32 -0.15
CA LEU A 174 16.79 -22.02 -1.58
C LEU A 174 17.07 -23.30 -2.38
N TRP A 175 17.68 -24.31 -1.76
CA TRP A 175 18.00 -25.58 -2.40
C TRP A 175 17.20 -26.74 -1.79
N LYS A 176 16.08 -27.11 -2.41
CA LYS A 176 15.17 -28.15 -1.92
C LYS A 176 15.39 -29.46 -2.67
N ILE A 177 16.17 -30.38 -2.09
CA ILE A 177 16.51 -31.67 -2.71
C ILE A 177 15.26 -32.40 -3.21
N GLY A 178 15.30 -32.89 -4.45
CA GLY A 178 14.19 -33.59 -5.12
C GLY A 178 13.07 -32.69 -5.64
N LYS A 179 13.15 -31.36 -5.47
CA LYS A 179 12.25 -30.39 -6.10
C LYS A 179 12.87 -29.78 -7.36
N PRO A 180 12.07 -29.19 -8.27
CA PRO A 180 12.59 -28.52 -9.46
C PRO A 180 13.66 -27.48 -9.10
N VAL A 181 14.74 -27.45 -9.87
CA VAL A 181 15.84 -26.48 -9.69
C VAL A 181 15.50 -25.16 -10.35
N PHE A 182 15.99 -24.07 -9.78
CA PHE A 182 15.86 -22.75 -10.37
C PHE A 182 17.18 -22.41 -11.07
N PHE A 183 17.12 -22.23 -12.40
CA PHE A 183 18.26 -21.87 -13.25
C PHE A 183 18.28 -20.40 -13.65
N ASP A 184 17.30 -19.61 -13.19
CA ASP A 184 17.24 -18.18 -13.50
C ASP A 184 18.27 -17.38 -12.69
N GLU A 185 18.67 -16.23 -13.24
CA GLU A 185 19.68 -15.35 -12.66
C GLU A 185 19.32 -14.84 -11.26
N GLY A 186 18.03 -14.60 -11.00
CA GLY A 186 17.54 -14.17 -9.69
C GLY A 186 17.75 -15.23 -8.63
N ALA A 187 17.45 -16.50 -8.94
CA ALA A 187 17.72 -17.62 -8.05
C ALA A 187 19.22 -17.83 -7.78
N ILE A 188 20.08 -17.71 -8.80
CA ILE A 188 21.54 -17.82 -8.65
C ILE A 188 22.08 -16.68 -7.77
N THR A 189 21.56 -15.46 -7.96
CA THR A 189 21.91 -14.29 -7.14
C THR A 189 21.51 -14.51 -5.68
N LYS A 190 20.30 -15.01 -5.42
CA LYS A 190 19.82 -15.36 -4.07
C LYS A 190 20.67 -16.46 -3.43
N LEU A 191 21.02 -17.51 -4.18
CA LEU A 191 21.92 -18.57 -3.71
C LEU A 191 23.32 -18.02 -3.38
N THR A 192 23.86 -17.15 -4.22
CA THR A 192 25.16 -16.51 -4.00
C THR A 192 25.14 -15.63 -2.76
N HIS A 193 24.09 -14.83 -2.58
CA HIS A 193 23.90 -14.00 -1.38
C HIS A 193 23.82 -14.85 -0.11
N ARG A 194 22.99 -15.90 -0.11
CA ARG A 194 22.83 -16.81 1.04
C ARG A 194 24.11 -17.58 1.36
N THR A 195 24.86 -18.00 0.34
CA THR A 195 26.20 -18.62 0.49
C THR A 195 27.16 -17.64 1.16
N ARG A 196 27.18 -16.37 0.73
CA ARG A 196 28.00 -15.32 1.35
C ARG A 196 27.63 -15.11 2.82
N ARG A 197 26.34 -15.03 3.15
CA ARG A 197 25.84 -14.90 4.53
C ARG A 197 26.25 -16.09 5.41
N ALA A 198 26.14 -17.30 4.89
CA ALA A 198 26.53 -18.52 5.60
C ALA A 198 28.05 -18.59 5.87
N MET A 199 28.88 -18.05 4.99
CA MET A 199 30.33 -17.94 5.23
C MET A 199 30.67 -16.78 6.18
N ALA A 200 29.92 -15.66 6.10
CA ALA A 200 30.08 -14.52 6.99
C ALA A 200 29.70 -14.85 8.45
N SER A 201 28.67 -15.68 8.67
CA SER A 201 28.30 -16.14 10.02
C SER A 201 29.37 -17.03 10.67
N GLN A 202 30.19 -17.69 9.85
CA GLN A 202 31.39 -18.42 10.27
C GLN A 202 32.63 -17.51 10.43
N GLY A 203 32.53 -16.23 10.08
CA GLY A 203 33.59 -15.22 10.22
C GLY A 203 34.48 -15.02 8.99
N PHE A 204 34.04 -15.46 7.80
CA PHE A 204 34.81 -15.39 6.55
C PHE A 204 34.17 -14.46 5.50
N PHE A 205 35.02 -13.80 4.70
CA PHE A 205 34.61 -13.03 3.50
C PHE A 205 35.37 -13.56 2.27
N PRO A 206 34.92 -14.70 1.71
CA PRO A 206 35.68 -15.42 0.70
C PRO A 206 35.47 -14.87 -0.71
N LEU A 207 36.43 -15.20 -1.58
CA LEU A 207 36.25 -15.18 -3.02
C LEU A 207 35.77 -16.56 -3.48
N PHE A 208 34.54 -16.65 -3.98
CA PHE A 208 33.92 -17.91 -4.38
C PHE A 208 33.00 -17.74 -5.59
N ALA A 209 32.61 -18.85 -6.21
CA ALA A 209 31.57 -18.90 -7.24
C ALA A 209 30.53 -19.97 -6.92
N VAL A 210 29.27 -19.66 -7.22
CA VAL A 210 28.14 -20.60 -7.12
C VAL A 210 27.67 -20.95 -8.52
N LYS A 211 27.51 -22.26 -8.79
CA LYS A 211 27.07 -22.77 -10.09
C LYS A 211 26.04 -23.88 -9.89
N VAL A 212 25.01 -23.86 -10.72
CA VAL A 212 24.06 -24.99 -10.85
C VAL A 212 24.48 -25.81 -12.07
N VAL A 213 24.87 -27.06 -11.85
CA VAL A 213 25.44 -27.92 -12.90
C VAL A 213 24.51 -29.10 -13.16
N PRO A 214 23.81 -29.13 -14.32
CA PRO A 214 23.06 -30.30 -14.76
C PRO A 214 23.95 -31.54 -14.80
N GLN A 215 23.47 -32.66 -14.26
CA GLN A 215 24.18 -33.93 -14.30
C GLN A 215 23.92 -34.68 -15.60
N GLU A 216 24.83 -35.59 -15.95
CA GLU A 216 24.72 -36.45 -17.14
C GLU A 216 23.52 -37.41 -17.10
N ASP A 217 22.94 -37.64 -15.90
CA ASP A 217 21.73 -38.43 -15.71
C ASP A 217 20.47 -37.83 -16.36
N GLY A 218 20.54 -36.56 -16.81
CA GLY A 218 19.46 -35.86 -17.47
C GLY A 218 18.26 -35.50 -16.59
N THR A 219 18.36 -35.70 -15.27
CA THR A 219 17.22 -35.55 -14.32
C THR A 219 17.57 -34.78 -13.05
N THR A 220 18.85 -34.70 -12.68
CA THR A 220 19.31 -33.99 -11.48
C THR A 220 20.34 -32.91 -11.81
N ALA A 221 20.37 -31.84 -11.02
CA ALA A 221 21.43 -30.85 -11.08
C ALA A 221 22.07 -30.68 -9.70
N THR A 222 23.38 -30.42 -9.69
CA THR A 222 24.18 -30.25 -8.48
C THR A 222 24.42 -28.76 -8.23
N LEU A 223 24.33 -28.33 -6.98
CA LEU A 223 24.79 -27.00 -6.57
C LEU A 223 26.29 -27.06 -6.24
N GLY A 224 27.13 -26.53 -7.11
CA GLY A 224 28.58 -26.43 -6.91
C GLY A 224 28.96 -25.09 -6.30
N ILE A 225 29.75 -25.12 -5.23
CA ILE A 225 30.33 -23.94 -4.58
C ILE A 225 31.85 -24.09 -4.63
N ASP A 226 32.49 -23.34 -5.51
CA ASP A 226 33.94 -23.34 -5.66
C ASP A 226 34.53 -22.14 -4.89
N ILE A 227 35.23 -22.39 -3.79
CA ILE A 227 35.92 -21.37 -2.99
C ILE A 227 37.36 -21.25 -3.49
N PHE A 228 37.73 -20.06 -3.96
CA PHE A 228 39.07 -19.76 -4.47
C PHE A 228 39.98 -19.22 -3.36
N ASP A 229 39.42 -18.42 -2.46
CA ASP A 229 40.07 -17.89 -1.27
C ASP A 229 39.04 -17.81 -0.15
N GLU A 230 39.33 -18.41 1.00
CA GLU A 230 38.45 -18.33 2.18
C GLU A 230 38.49 -16.92 2.81
N GLY A 231 39.55 -16.17 2.55
CA GLY A 231 39.86 -14.93 3.24
C GLY A 231 40.30 -15.15 4.69
N SER A 232 40.96 -14.15 5.27
CA SER A 232 41.30 -14.16 6.69
C SER A 232 40.02 -14.05 7.54
N ARG A 233 40.01 -14.75 8.69
CA ARG A 233 38.98 -14.54 9.73
C ARG A 233 38.90 -13.06 10.09
N VAL A 234 37.68 -12.57 10.25
CA VAL A 234 37.45 -11.17 10.60
C VAL A 234 37.96 -10.87 11.99
N VAL A 235 39.09 -10.18 12.05
CA VAL A 235 39.61 -9.55 13.27
C VAL A 235 39.30 -8.06 13.18
N LEU A 236 38.64 -7.50 14.19
CA LEU A 236 38.35 -6.07 14.24
C LEU A 236 39.65 -5.30 14.42
N ASN A 237 40.13 -4.60 13.40
CA ASN A 237 41.33 -3.77 13.53
C ASN A 237 40.98 -2.41 14.15
N GLU A 238 39.82 -1.88 13.80
CA GLU A 238 39.36 -0.56 14.21
C GLU A 238 37.85 -0.58 14.46
N ILE A 239 37.39 0.26 15.38
CA ILE A 239 35.96 0.47 15.65
C ILE A 239 35.70 1.97 15.62
N LYS A 240 34.85 2.45 14.72
CA LYS A 240 34.44 3.84 14.58
C LYS A 240 33.00 4.00 15.01
N ILE A 241 32.72 5.06 15.76
CA ILE A 241 31.38 5.39 16.27
C ILE A 241 31.05 6.80 15.79
N GLU A 242 29.86 6.97 15.22
CA GLU A 242 29.30 8.24 14.76
C GLU A 242 27.95 8.49 15.45
N GLY A 243 27.65 9.76 15.76
CA GLY A 243 26.39 10.16 16.39
C GLY A 243 26.31 9.92 17.91
N ASN A 244 27.47 9.82 18.57
CA ASN A 244 27.60 9.64 20.02
C ASN A 244 27.92 10.97 20.75
N ASP A 245 27.07 11.98 20.60
CA ASP A 245 27.30 13.31 21.16
C ASP A 245 27.18 13.35 22.71
N LYS A 246 26.39 12.43 23.28
CA LYS A 246 26.04 12.32 24.69
C LYS A 246 26.80 11.20 25.40
N ASN A 247 26.95 10.02 24.79
CA ASN A 247 27.72 8.91 25.35
C ASN A 247 29.16 8.92 24.84
N SER A 248 30.13 8.67 25.72
CA SER A 248 31.51 8.56 25.28
C SER A 248 31.71 7.28 24.45
N ARG A 249 32.71 7.31 23.57
CA ARG A 249 33.12 6.14 22.78
C ARG A 249 33.42 4.94 23.69
N ASP A 250 34.13 5.19 24.80
CA ASP A 250 34.56 4.13 25.71
C ASP A 250 33.36 3.49 26.44
N ASP A 251 32.37 4.28 26.85
CA ASP A 251 31.13 3.77 27.48
C ASP A 251 30.38 2.83 26.53
N ILE A 252 30.30 3.18 25.24
CA ILE A 252 29.62 2.34 24.24
C ILE A 252 30.40 1.04 24.00
N LEU A 253 31.73 1.11 23.88
CA LEU A 253 32.56 -0.07 23.66
C LEU A 253 32.55 -1.01 24.87
N GLU A 254 32.60 -0.47 26.09
CA GLU A 254 32.49 -1.25 27.33
C GLU A 254 31.10 -1.89 27.44
N PHE A 255 30.04 -1.12 27.18
CA PHE A 255 28.67 -1.63 27.19
C PHE A 255 28.50 -2.77 26.18
N LEU A 256 29.10 -2.69 25.00
CA LEU A 256 29.01 -3.72 23.95
C LEU A 256 30.01 -4.88 24.11
N ASP A 257 30.97 -4.77 25.03
CA ASP A 257 32.13 -5.67 25.16
C ASP A 257 32.93 -5.83 23.85
N LEU A 258 33.13 -4.71 23.14
CA LEU A 258 33.85 -4.67 21.86
C LEU A 258 35.25 -4.09 22.02
N LYS A 259 36.26 -4.76 21.45
CA LYS A 259 37.66 -4.32 21.48
C LYS A 259 38.35 -4.57 20.15
N PRO A 260 39.23 -3.66 19.69
CA PRO A 260 40.16 -3.97 18.60
C PRO A 260 40.98 -5.24 18.91
N GLY A 261 41.24 -6.06 17.90
CA GLY A 261 41.87 -7.38 17.98
C GLY A 261 40.88 -8.54 18.21
N MET A 262 39.60 -8.25 18.49
CA MET A 262 38.59 -9.29 18.68
C MET A 262 38.20 -9.95 17.35
N SER A 263 38.03 -11.28 17.36
CA SER A 263 37.46 -11.99 16.22
C SER A 263 35.93 -11.99 16.31
N LEU A 264 35.25 -11.56 15.27
CA LEU A 264 33.79 -11.63 15.19
C LEU A 264 33.34 -13.04 14.78
N ARG A 265 32.29 -13.55 15.43
CA ARG A 265 31.67 -14.85 15.15
C ARG A 265 30.15 -14.75 15.30
N GLY A 266 29.42 -15.68 14.69
CA GLY A 266 27.97 -15.74 14.83
C GLY A 266 27.28 -14.51 14.23
N ASN A 267 26.10 -14.16 14.73
CA ASN A 267 25.34 -13.01 14.24
C ASN A 267 25.66 -11.73 15.04
N TRP A 268 26.96 -11.40 15.09
CA TRP A 268 27.50 -10.27 15.86
C TRP A 268 26.77 -8.94 15.61
N LYS A 269 26.33 -8.69 14.37
CA LYS A 269 25.62 -7.46 13.98
C LYS A 269 24.30 -7.35 14.75
N ALA A 270 23.50 -8.41 14.67
CA ALA A 270 22.22 -8.50 15.37
C ALA A 270 22.36 -8.34 16.89
N GLU A 271 23.40 -8.94 17.48
CA GLU A 271 23.65 -8.87 18.91
C GLU A 271 23.99 -7.44 19.36
N ILE A 272 24.84 -6.73 18.61
CA ILE A 272 25.20 -5.33 18.89
C ILE A 272 23.97 -4.44 18.79
N GLU A 273 23.26 -4.46 17.67
CA GLU A 273 22.10 -3.60 17.42
C GLU A 273 20.97 -3.86 18.43
N HIS A 274 20.73 -5.12 18.80
CA HIS A 274 19.75 -5.48 19.82
C HIS A 274 20.15 -4.96 21.21
N LYS A 275 21.43 -5.07 21.59
CA LYS A 275 21.91 -4.59 22.89
C LYS A 275 21.78 -3.07 23.02
N LEU A 276 22.07 -2.33 21.94
CA LEU A 276 21.86 -0.88 21.87
C LEU A 276 20.37 -0.51 21.93
N TRP A 277 19.54 -1.15 21.12
CA TRP A 277 18.09 -0.89 21.11
C TRP A 277 17.44 -1.14 22.48
N ARG A 278 17.75 -2.28 23.12
CA ARG A 278 17.22 -2.63 24.45
C ARG A 278 17.67 -1.68 25.56
N SER A 279 18.75 -0.91 25.35
CA SER A 279 19.22 0.05 26.34
C SER A 279 18.26 1.24 26.54
N GLY A 280 17.36 1.49 25.57
CA GLY A 280 16.44 2.63 25.56
C GLY A 280 17.13 3.99 25.47
N ARG A 281 18.41 4.04 25.07
CA ARG A 281 19.19 5.29 24.99
C ARG A 281 19.47 5.75 23.57
N PHE A 282 19.16 4.92 22.58
CA PHE A 282 19.36 5.19 21.16
C PHE A 282 18.02 5.08 20.45
N ILE A 283 17.70 6.10 19.64
CA ILE A 283 16.54 6.13 18.74
C ILE A 283 16.83 5.22 17.54
N GLU A 284 18.04 5.31 16.99
CA GLU A 284 18.50 4.46 15.89
C GLU A 284 19.90 3.90 16.18
N SER A 285 20.15 2.68 15.71
CA SER A 285 21.48 2.07 15.75
C SER A 285 21.72 1.21 14.51
N HIS A 286 22.87 1.39 13.89
CA HIS A 286 23.26 0.64 12.70
C HIS A 286 24.73 0.21 12.79
N ALA A 287 24.97 -1.10 12.71
CA ALA A 287 26.30 -1.67 12.70
C ALA A 287 26.68 -2.18 11.30
N MET A 288 27.84 -1.75 10.80
CA MET A 288 28.36 -2.13 9.49
C MET A 288 29.84 -2.45 9.56
N LEU A 289 30.27 -3.45 8.79
CA LEU A 289 31.68 -3.79 8.65
C LEU A 289 32.22 -3.25 7.33
N GLU A 290 33.33 -2.50 7.38
CA GLU A 290 34.06 -2.03 6.20
C GLU A 290 35.47 -2.66 6.19
N ARG A 291 35.95 -3.09 5.02
CA ARG A 291 37.35 -3.50 4.84
C ARG A 291 38.09 -2.45 4.04
N THR A 292 39.26 -2.04 4.54
CA THR A 292 40.11 -1.01 3.93
C THR A 292 41.56 -1.51 3.79
N GLY A 293 42.35 -0.81 2.98
CA GLY A 293 43.73 -1.17 2.66
C GLY A 293 43.87 -2.01 1.38
N LEU A 294 45.03 -1.93 0.73
CA LEU A 294 45.34 -2.60 -0.54
C LEU A 294 45.23 -4.14 -0.46
N ASP A 295 45.33 -4.70 0.74
CA ASP A 295 45.34 -6.14 0.99
C ASP A 295 43.98 -6.65 1.54
N GLY A 296 43.00 -5.76 1.77
CA GLY A 296 41.68 -6.12 2.29
C GLY A 296 41.64 -6.68 3.73
N ASN A 297 42.77 -6.66 4.44
CA ASN A 297 42.92 -7.25 5.78
C ASN A 297 42.66 -6.27 6.93
N HIS A 298 42.53 -4.96 6.70
CA HIS A 298 42.18 -4.00 7.75
C HIS A 298 40.65 -3.85 7.82
N THR A 299 40.06 -4.35 8.89
CA THR A 299 38.61 -4.33 9.11
C THR A 299 38.22 -3.25 10.11
N ILE A 300 37.29 -2.40 9.71
CA ILE A 300 36.69 -1.34 10.52
C ILE A 300 35.23 -1.70 10.81
N LEU A 301 34.84 -1.73 12.08
CA LEU A 301 33.44 -1.76 12.48
C LEU A 301 32.92 -0.32 12.63
N TRP A 302 31.90 0.03 11.87
CA TRP A 302 31.18 1.29 12.00
C TRP A 302 29.91 1.09 12.83
N LEU A 303 29.75 1.92 13.86
CA LEU A 303 28.51 2.07 14.62
C LEU A 303 27.97 3.47 14.36
N ARG A 304 26.87 3.56 13.61
CA ARG A 304 26.14 4.81 13.39
C ARG A 304 24.92 4.85 14.30
N LEU A 305 24.86 5.85 15.16
CA LEU A 305 23.90 5.94 16.24
C LEU A 305 23.12 7.25 16.15
N VAL A 306 21.88 7.23 16.63
CA VAL A 306 21.11 8.43 16.93
C VAL A 306 20.72 8.34 18.40
N GLU A 307 21.32 9.17 19.24
CA GLU A 307 21.07 9.15 20.68
C GLU A 307 19.77 9.88 21.05
N SER A 308 19.08 9.37 22.06
CA SER A 308 17.92 10.07 22.61
C SER A 308 18.40 11.30 23.41
N PRO A 309 17.90 12.52 23.09
CA PRO A 309 18.31 13.72 23.81
C PRO A 309 17.89 13.68 25.29
N ALA A 310 16.78 12.99 25.59
CA ALA A 310 16.17 12.93 26.91
C ALA A 310 16.61 11.72 27.76
N ALA A 311 17.09 10.61 27.16
CA ALA A 311 17.52 9.43 27.94
C ALA A 311 18.87 9.64 28.67
N PRO A 312 19.11 9.07 29.86
CA PRO A 312 20.38 9.21 30.58
C PRO A 312 21.55 8.53 29.83
N ARG A 313 22.80 8.83 30.23
CA ARG A 313 23.98 8.18 29.63
C ARG A 313 23.99 6.67 29.92
N LEU A 314 24.72 5.89 29.13
CA LEU A 314 24.96 4.46 29.34
C LEU A 314 25.68 4.19 30.68
N SER A 315 26.58 5.09 31.06
CA SER A 315 27.31 5.07 32.33
C SER A 315 26.42 5.40 33.54
N GLU A 316 25.23 5.97 33.32
CA GLU A 316 24.30 6.37 34.37
C GLU A 316 23.22 5.30 34.56
N PRO A 317 22.94 4.88 35.80
CA PRO A 317 21.85 3.96 36.07
C PRO A 317 20.51 4.60 35.69
N LEU A 318 19.56 3.78 35.23
CA LEU A 318 18.19 4.24 35.07
C LEU A 318 17.60 4.59 36.44
N SER A 319 16.77 5.63 36.49
CA SER A 319 15.98 5.89 37.70
C SER A 319 14.99 4.75 37.97
N PRO A 320 14.53 4.56 39.23
CA PRO A 320 13.54 3.52 39.55
C PRO A 320 12.28 3.59 38.66
N ALA A 321 11.83 4.81 38.32
CA ALA A 321 10.69 5.02 37.45
C ALA A 321 10.96 4.59 36.00
N GLN A 322 12.14 4.93 35.45
CA GLN A 322 12.57 4.48 34.13
C GLN A 322 12.72 2.96 34.05
N GLU A 323 13.25 2.30 35.09
CA GLU A 323 13.32 0.84 35.14
C GLU A 323 11.93 0.18 35.11
N ILE A 324 10.93 0.79 35.75
CA ILE A 324 9.54 0.32 35.71
C ILE A 324 8.94 0.53 34.32
N LEU A 325 9.21 1.67 33.67
CA LEU A 325 8.73 1.96 32.33
C LEU A 325 9.35 1.06 31.25
N VAL A 326 10.62 0.65 31.40
CA VAL A 326 11.24 -0.38 30.55
C VAL A 326 10.57 -1.73 30.75
N ARG A 327 10.20 -2.10 31.99
CA ARG A 327 9.41 -3.32 32.22
C ARG A 327 8.01 -3.22 31.62
N PHE A 328 7.40 -2.04 31.64
CA PHE A 328 6.12 -1.79 30.99
C PHE A 328 6.20 -1.96 29.48
N ASP A 329 7.22 -1.41 28.84
CA ASP A 329 7.54 -1.64 27.44
C ASP A 329 7.64 -3.14 27.12
N GLU A 330 8.44 -3.88 27.89
CA GLU A 330 8.61 -5.33 27.72
C GLU A 330 7.31 -6.14 27.92
N GLN A 331 6.34 -5.62 28.68
CA GLN A 331 5.04 -6.25 28.93
C GLN A 331 4.03 -5.92 27.82
N ILE A 332 3.89 -4.64 27.45
CA ILE A 332 2.89 -4.20 26.48
C ILE A 332 3.22 -4.70 25.07
N THR A 333 4.50 -4.84 24.74
CA THR A 333 5.00 -5.40 23.47
C THR A 333 4.87 -6.93 23.37
N LYS A 334 4.38 -7.61 24.43
CA LYS A 334 4.15 -9.08 24.45
C LYS A 334 2.68 -9.44 24.63
N PRO A 335 1.83 -9.33 23.58
CA PRO A 335 0.41 -9.65 23.65
C PRO A 335 0.08 -11.04 24.20
N GLY A 336 0.93 -12.04 23.95
CA GLY A 336 0.75 -13.39 24.51
C GLY A 336 0.86 -13.48 26.03
N GLN A 337 1.46 -12.49 26.69
CA GLN A 337 1.60 -12.42 28.15
C GLN A 337 0.59 -11.46 28.79
N TRP A 338 -0.29 -10.85 27.98
CA TRP A 338 -1.27 -9.92 28.50
C TRP A 338 -2.25 -10.61 29.45
N PRO A 339 -2.63 -9.92 30.53
CA PRO A 339 -3.49 -10.48 31.55
C PRO A 339 -4.97 -10.54 31.14
N GLY A 340 -5.33 -9.88 30.04
CA GLY A 340 -6.67 -9.72 29.52
C GLY A 340 -6.63 -9.07 28.14
N ASP A 341 -7.77 -8.60 27.67
CA ASP A 341 -7.88 -7.88 26.42
C ASP A 341 -7.56 -6.39 26.66
N LEU A 342 -6.82 -5.76 25.75
CA LEU A 342 -6.53 -4.33 25.82
C LEU A 342 -7.76 -3.56 25.31
N VAL A 343 -8.30 -2.68 26.15
CA VAL A 343 -9.44 -1.83 25.84
C VAL A 343 -8.99 -0.38 25.80
N LEU A 344 -9.20 0.27 24.66
CA LEU A 344 -9.05 1.71 24.47
C LEU A 344 -10.45 2.30 24.30
N SER A 345 -10.85 3.20 25.20
CA SER A 345 -12.10 3.93 25.10
C SER A 345 -11.85 5.44 25.07
N ALA A 346 -12.47 6.13 24.13
CA ALA A 346 -12.48 7.59 24.07
C ALA A 346 -13.92 8.10 24.06
N SER A 347 -14.24 9.06 24.92
CA SER A 347 -15.58 9.65 25.03
C SER A 347 -15.54 11.17 25.07
N GLY A 348 -16.58 11.80 24.54
CA GLY A 348 -16.85 13.24 24.62
C GLY A 348 -18.35 13.50 24.40
N PRO A 349 -18.77 14.77 24.34
CA PRO A 349 -20.17 15.14 24.15
C PRO A 349 -20.74 14.50 22.88
N GLY A 350 -21.67 13.56 23.08
CA GLY A 350 -22.29 12.82 21.99
C GLY A 350 -21.32 11.98 21.15
N LYS A 351 -20.12 11.65 21.62
CA LYS A 351 -19.15 10.83 20.85
C LYS A 351 -18.53 9.77 21.74
N CYS A 352 -18.48 8.54 21.27
CA CYS A 352 -17.81 7.44 21.96
C CYS A 352 -17.12 6.53 20.94
N LEU A 353 -15.91 6.13 21.26
CA LEU A 353 -15.04 5.29 20.47
C LEU A 353 -14.52 4.21 21.42
N GLU A 354 -14.65 2.94 21.05
CA GLU A 354 -14.07 1.84 21.81
C GLU A 354 -13.36 0.91 20.84
N PHE A 355 -12.14 0.51 21.18
CA PHE A 355 -11.38 -0.53 20.50
C PHE A 355 -10.96 -1.58 21.52
N VAL A 356 -11.13 -2.85 21.16
CA VAL A 356 -10.69 -3.98 21.98
C VAL A 356 -9.75 -4.84 21.15
N ALA A 357 -8.55 -5.06 21.66
CA ALA A 357 -7.55 -5.95 21.10
C ALA A 357 -7.38 -7.16 22.03
N SER A 358 -7.72 -8.34 21.52
CA SER A 358 -7.55 -9.61 22.20
C SER A 358 -6.48 -10.45 21.49
N PRO A 359 -5.38 -10.82 22.17
CA PRO A 359 -4.38 -11.73 21.61
C PRO A 359 -4.95 -13.12 21.34
N LYS A 360 -6.08 -13.48 21.98
CA LYS A 360 -6.74 -14.78 21.84
C LYS A 360 -7.86 -14.79 20.80
N HIS A 361 -8.56 -13.67 20.66
CA HIS A 361 -9.86 -13.65 19.97
C HIS A 361 -9.94 -12.72 18.77
N GLY A 362 -9.05 -11.74 18.63
CA GLY A 362 -9.08 -10.79 17.51
C GLY A 362 -9.19 -9.34 17.94
N PHE A 363 -9.73 -8.50 17.06
CA PHE A 363 -9.93 -7.07 17.30
C PHE A 363 -11.34 -6.65 16.92
N LEU A 364 -11.89 -5.73 17.71
CA LEU A 364 -13.17 -5.10 17.41
C LEU A 364 -13.08 -3.63 17.73
N GLY A 365 -13.94 -2.86 17.07
CA GLY A 365 -14.11 -1.45 17.38
C GLY A 365 -15.57 -1.05 17.22
N ARG A 366 -15.98 -0.10 18.05
CA ARG A 366 -17.30 0.50 18.02
C ARG A 366 -17.17 2.01 18.07
N VAL A 367 -17.88 2.68 17.17
CA VAL A 367 -17.90 4.14 17.05
C VAL A 367 -19.34 4.58 17.15
N ARG A 368 -19.63 5.44 18.13
CA ARG A 368 -20.93 6.04 18.35
C ARG A 368 -20.83 7.55 18.28
N ARG A 369 -21.74 8.18 17.53
CA ARG A 369 -21.94 9.63 17.53
C ARG A 369 -23.42 9.96 17.63
N ASP A 370 -23.78 10.70 18.64
CA ASP A 370 -25.05 11.41 18.78
C ASP A 370 -24.85 12.81 18.16
N ARG A 371 -25.83 13.33 17.39
CA ARG A 371 -25.72 14.66 16.76
C ARG A 371 -25.75 15.74 17.87
N GLU A 372 -24.88 16.74 17.77
CA GLU A 372 -24.89 17.92 18.65
C GLU A 372 -26.26 18.61 18.64
N ALA A 373 -26.74 19.01 19.82
CA ALA A 373 -28.06 19.62 20.01
C ALA A 373 -28.17 21.08 19.52
N ASP A 374 -27.11 21.66 18.95
CA ASP A 374 -27.00 23.12 18.77
C ASP A 374 -27.33 23.67 17.37
N MET A 375 -28.02 22.91 16.51
CA MET A 375 -28.49 23.42 15.21
C MET A 375 -30.00 23.30 15.07
N VAL A 376 -30.69 24.35 15.55
CA VAL A 376 -32.02 24.89 15.18
C VAL A 376 -33.20 23.90 15.19
N GLU A 377 -34.27 24.29 15.88
CA GLU A 377 -35.60 23.65 15.86
C GLU A 377 -36.05 23.23 14.44
N VAL A 378 -35.75 21.99 14.07
CA VAL A 378 -36.43 21.30 12.98
C VAL A 378 -37.62 20.59 13.60
N LYS A 379 -38.80 20.89 13.04
CA LYS A 379 -40.13 20.45 13.48
C LYS A 379 -40.18 18.98 13.91
N ALA A 380 -40.94 18.77 14.99
CA ALA A 380 -41.08 17.56 15.81
C ALA A 380 -41.71 16.31 15.14
N ASP A 381 -41.44 16.04 13.86
CA ASP A 381 -41.94 14.82 13.17
C ASP A 381 -40.82 13.85 12.72
N ALA A 382 -39.55 14.12 13.02
CA ALA A 382 -38.46 13.19 12.79
C ALA A 382 -38.09 12.42 14.08
N THR A 383 -38.91 11.44 14.47
CA THR A 383 -38.67 10.54 15.62
C THR A 383 -37.51 9.53 15.41
N ALA A 384 -36.66 9.73 14.41
CA ALA A 384 -35.40 9.00 14.28
C ALA A 384 -34.24 9.93 14.64
N SER A 385 -33.86 9.94 15.93
CA SER A 385 -32.52 10.36 16.32
C SER A 385 -31.51 9.62 15.45
N HIS A 386 -30.87 10.32 14.52
CA HIS A 386 -29.84 9.75 13.64
C HIS A 386 -28.55 9.54 14.43
N ARG A 387 -28.60 8.61 15.37
CA ARG A 387 -27.47 8.09 16.12
C ARG A 387 -26.61 7.27 15.16
N PHE A 388 -25.39 7.73 14.91
CA PHE A 388 -24.36 6.93 14.27
C PHE A 388 -23.90 5.90 15.31
N ASP A 389 -24.02 4.61 14.99
CA ASP A 389 -23.47 3.52 15.79
C ASP A 389 -22.95 2.46 14.81
N CYS A 390 -21.63 2.39 14.68
CA CYS A 390 -20.96 1.47 13.77
C CYS A 390 -20.04 0.56 14.57
N ALA A 391 -20.08 -0.73 14.29
CA ALA A 391 -19.18 -1.70 14.86
C ALA A 391 -18.48 -2.48 13.76
N PHE A 392 -17.24 -2.87 13.99
CA PHE A 392 -16.54 -3.85 13.18
C PHE A 392 -15.89 -4.86 14.11
N ALA A 393 -15.81 -6.10 13.66
CA ALA A 393 -15.04 -7.13 14.36
C ALA A 393 -14.35 -8.04 13.37
N VAL A 394 -13.19 -8.53 13.80
CA VAL A 394 -12.40 -9.48 13.05
C VAL A 394 -11.80 -10.48 14.03
N SER A 395 -12.13 -11.75 13.80
CA SER A 395 -11.67 -12.91 14.54
C SER A 395 -11.38 -14.07 13.59
N ASP A 396 -11.05 -15.23 14.17
CA ASP A 396 -10.90 -16.50 13.45
C ASP A 396 -12.19 -16.98 12.78
N GLN A 397 -13.34 -16.68 13.39
CA GLN A 397 -14.65 -17.19 12.99
C GLN A 397 -15.55 -16.11 12.38
N GLN A 398 -15.26 -14.84 12.64
CA GLN A 398 -16.12 -13.72 12.25
C GLN A 398 -15.33 -12.57 11.66
N MET A 399 -15.87 -11.98 10.60
CA MET A 399 -15.33 -10.76 10.03
C MET A 399 -16.48 -9.93 9.48
N GLY A 400 -16.56 -8.68 9.88
CA GLY A 400 -17.59 -7.82 9.33
C GLY A 400 -17.64 -6.41 9.87
N ILE A 401 -18.55 -5.65 9.27
CA ILE A 401 -18.91 -4.30 9.66
C ILE A 401 -20.44 -4.22 9.75
N SER A 402 -20.92 -3.51 10.77
CA SER A 402 -22.33 -3.42 11.12
C SER A 402 -22.68 -2.00 11.50
N LEU A 403 -23.82 -1.52 10.99
CA LEU A 403 -24.48 -0.33 11.53
C LEU A 403 -25.54 -0.79 12.53
N LEU A 404 -25.37 -0.42 13.79
CA LEU A 404 -26.13 -0.93 14.94
C LEU A 404 -27.32 -0.03 15.30
N ASN A 405 -27.90 0.67 14.33
CA ASN A 405 -29.13 1.44 14.54
C ASN A 405 -30.38 0.62 14.10
N PRO A 406 -31.61 0.97 14.52
CA PRO A 406 -32.81 0.18 14.22
C PRO A 406 -33.14 -0.01 12.73
N ARG A 407 -32.50 0.75 11.84
CA ARG A 407 -32.61 0.62 10.37
C ARG A 407 -31.30 0.17 9.73
N GLY A 408 -30.36 -0.28 10.55
CA GLY A 408 -28.99 -0.58 10.16
C GLY A 408 -28.89 -1.93 9.49
N THR A 409 -27.76 -2.16 8.83
CA THR A 409 -27.48 -3.43 8.16
C THR A 409 -26.08 -3.89 8.50
N ARG A 410 -25.83 -5.19 8.39
CA ARG A 410 -24.49 -5.76 8.58
C ARG A 410 -23.98 -6.46 7.34
N LEU A 411 -22.68 -6.37 7.12
CA LEU A 411 -21.91 -7.21 6.20
C LEU A 411 -21.03 -8.08 7.10
N TRP A 412 -21.57 -9.22 7.49
CA TRP A 412 -20.96 -10.07 8.51
C TRP A 412 -20.73 -11.47 7.96
N ARG A 413 -19.47 -11.86 7.82
CA ARG A 413 -19.11 -13.23 7.48
C ARG A 413 -18.95 -14.03 8.76
N GLU A 414 -19.78 -15.05 8.92
CA GLU A 414 -19.60 -16.12 9.91
C GLU A 414 -19.02 -17.32 9.17
N SER A 415 -17.85 -17.81 9.60
CA SER A 415 -17.18 -18.92 8.94
C SER A 415 -16.58 -19.85 9.98
N THR A 416 -16.88 -21.13 9.86
CA THR A 416 -16.19 -22.19 10.62
C THR A 416 -14.83 -22.55 10.03
N ALA A 417 -14.55 -22.09 8.80
CA ALA A 417 -13.27 -22.27 8.15
C ALA A 417 -12.35 -21.07 8.44
N PRO A 418 -11.13 -21.30 8.95
CA PRO A 418 -10.19 -20.22 9.23
C PRO A 418 -9.88 -19.42 7.96
N LEU A 419 -9.60 -18.14 8.14
CA LEU A 419 -9.19 -17.27 7.04
C LEU A 419 -7.95 -17.85 6.32
N PRO A 420 -7.92 -17.87 4.98
CA PRO A 420 -6.72 -18.28 4.21
C PRO A 420 -5.61 -17.21 4.27
N VAL A 421 -5.75 -16.24 5.16
CA VAL A 421 -4.85 -15.11 5.40
C VAL A 421 -4.68 -14.97 6.91
N ARG A 422 -3.46 -14.65 7.32
CA ARG A 422 -3.14 -14.16 8.65
C ARG A 422 -3.34 -12.66 8.65
N LEU A 423 -4.14 -12.16 9.57
CA LEU A 423 -4.32 -10.74 9.79
C LEU A 423 -3.37 -10.29 10.90
N ILE A 424 -2.67 -9.21 10.67
CA ILE A 424 -1.70 -8.64 11.60
C ILE A 424 -2.14 -7.21 11.87
N GLY A 425 -2.60 -6.94 13.09
CA GLY A 425 -2.91 -5.59 13.55
C GLY A 425 -1.70 -5.00 14.24
N ASN A 426 -1.13 -3.93 13.69
CA ASN A 426 -0.01 -3.20 14.27
C ASN A 426 -0.53 -1.90 14.85
N THR A 427 -0.21 -1.65 16.11
CA THR A 427 -0.28 -0.32 16.70
C THR A 427 1.08 -0.02 17.31
N GLY A 428 1.49 1.24 17.37
CA GLY A 428 2.77 1.54 17.98
C GLY A 428 2.99 3.01 18.29
N LEU A 429 3.93 3.26 19.20
CA LEU A 429 4.40 4.59 19.57
C LEU A 429 5.88 4.70 19.20
N ARG A 430 6.23 5.69 18.38
CA ARG A 430 7.63 5.95 18.01
C ARG A 430 8.07 7.32 18.48
N LEU A 431 9.33 7.41 18.91
CA LEU A 431 9.98 8.69 19.08
C LEU A 431 10.37 9.24 17.71
N THR A 432 10.04 10.50 17.45
CA THR A 432 10.54 11.21 16.28
C THR A 432 11.70 12.12 16.68
N ASN A 433 12.51 12.54 15.71
CA ASN A 433 13.54 13.55 15.92
C ASN A 433 12.97 14.99 15.92
N GLU A 434 11.65 15.16 15.88
CA GLU A 434 10.98 16.46 15.85
C GLU A 434 10.58 16.89 17.28
N LEU A 435 11.18 17.99 17.75
CA LEU A 435 10.94 18.53 19.10
C LEU A 435 9.48 18.93 19.35
N ASP A 436 8.75 19.34 18.30
CA ASP A 436 7.37 19.84 18.40
C ASP A 436 6.31 18.71 18.40
N THR A 437 6.67 17.52 17.90
CA THR A 437 5.81 16.33 17.77
C THR A 437 6.62 15.06 18.08
N PRO A 438 7.07 14.88 19.34
CA PRO A 438 8.04 13.85 19.70
C PRO A 438 7.49 12.42 19.60
N THR A 439 6.18 12.25 19.38
CA THR A 439 5.52 10.96 19.33
C THR A 439 4.69 10.79 18.07
N ALA A 440 4.86 9.68 17.37
CA ALA A 440 3.95 9.23 16.33
C ALA A 440 3.16 8.01 16.80
N LEU A 441 1.83 8.08 16.76
CA LEU A 441 0.95 6.90 16.86
C LEU A 441 0.79 6.29 15.47
N VAL A 442 1.24 5.04 15.33
CA VAL A 442 1.09 4.28 14.09
C VAL A 442 -0.04 3.27 14.29
N LEU A 443 -1.01 3.25 13.39
CA LEU A 443 -2.07 2.25 13.32
C LEU A 443 -2.06 1.62 11.93
N GLY A 444 -1.96 0.29 11.87
CA GLY A 444 -1.90 -0.46 10.62
C GLY A 444 -2.61 -1.81 10.73
N LEU A 445 -3.31 -2.21 9.67
CA LEU A 445 -3.81 -3.57 9.52
C LEU A 445 -3.19 -4.17 8.26
N ARG A 446 -2.49 -5.28 8.43
CA ARG A 446 -1.82 -6.02 7.34
C ARG A 446 -2.44 -7.39 7.17
N ALA A 447 -2.65 -7.82 5.93
CA ALA A 447 -3.06 -9.18 5.62
C ALA A 447 -1.91 -9.93 4.94
N LYS A 448 -1.59 -11.13 5.42
CA LYS A 448 -0.56 -12.01 4.85
C LYS A 448 -1.18 -13.34 4.44
N SER A 449 -1.03 -13.74 3.18
CA SER A 449 -1.57 -15.02 2.72
C SER A 449 -0.90 -16.19 3.45
N LEU A 450 -1.70 -17.10 3.98
CA LEU A 450 -1.21 -18.33 4.60
C LEU A 450 -1.01 -19.41 3.52
N LYS A 451 0.12 -20.11 3.58
CA LYS A 451 0.31 -21.32 2.78
C LYS A 451 -0.65 -22.40 3.30
N TYR A 452 -1.38 -23.03 2.37
CA TYR A 452 -2.39 -24.05 2.67
C TYR A 452 -1.80 -25.16 3.57
N GLY A 453 -2.42 -25.41 4.72
CA GLY A 453 -2.04 -26.48 5.65
C GLY A 453 -1.09 -26.12 6.80
N LYS A 454 -0.72 -24.84 6.99
CA LYS A 454 -0.12 -24.40 8.26
C LYS A 454 -1.22 -23.96 9.23
N GLU A 455 -1.34 -24.66 10.36
CA GLU A 455 -2.09 -24.19 11.53
C GLU A 455 -1.30 -23.05 12.18
N SER A 456 -1.57 -21.81 11.76
CA SER A 456 -1.16 -20.62 12.50
C SER A 456 -2.40 -19.94 13.05
N GLN A 457 -2.28 -19.26 14.18
CA GLN A 457 -3.33 -18.34 14.63
C GLN A 457 -3.65 -17.38 13.46
N PRO A 458 -4.93 -17.28 13.05
CA PRO A 458 -5.33 -16.46 11.89
C PRO A 458 -5.16 -14.97 12.16
N PHE A 459 -4.86 -14.60 13.40
CA PHE A 459 -4.66 -13.23 13.84
C PHE A 459 -3.39 -13.09 14.69
N GLU A 460 -2.72 -11.96 14.54
CA GLU A 460 -1.61 -11.50 15.37
C GLU A 460 -1.83 -10.01 15.69
N PHE A 461 -1.96 -9.67 16.96
CA PHE A 461 -1.92 -8.28 17.40
C PHE A 461 -0.50 -7.92 17.80
N ARG A 462 -0.07 -6.70 17.49
CA ARG A 462 1.27 -6.21 17.75
C ARG A 462 1.21 -4.78 18.27
N PHE A 463 1.97 -4.54 19.33
CA PHE A 463 2.10 -3.24 19.95
C PHE A 463 3.59 -2.90 19.95
N ASP A 464 4.03 -2.07 19.01
CA ASP A 464 5.44 -1.75 18.82
C ASP A 464 5.76 -0.41 19.48
N VAL A 465 6.66 -0.39 20.45
CA VAL A 465 7.16 0.85 21.03
C VAL A 465 8.68 0.82 21.04
N ASP A 466 9.28 1.96 20.70
CA ASP A 466 10.72 2.12 20.85
C ASP A 466 11.05 2.22 22.35
N PRO A 467 11.93 1.37 22.92
CA PRO A 467 12.29 1.43 24.33
C PRO A 467 12.81 2.81 24.75
N ALA A 468 13.40 3.54 23.80
CA ALA A 468 13.85 4.91 24.00
C ALA A 468 12.71 5.88 24.35
N TYR A 469 11.49 5.63 23.88
CA TYR A 469 10.30 6.42 24.20
C TYR A 469 10.05 6.43 25.70
N PHE A 470 9.97 5.26 26.32
CA PHE A 470 9.64 5.12 27.73
C PHE A 470 10.76 5.57 28.67
N VAL A 471 12.02 5.41 28.27
CA VAL A 471 13.17 5.93 29.03
C VAL A 471 13.23 7.46 28.99
N ALA A 472 12.91 8.05 27.84
CA ALA A 472 12.88 9.50 27.63
C ALA A 472 11.60 10.17 28.16
N MET A 473 10.50 9.43 28.27
CA MET A 473 9.16 9.92 28.64
C MET A 473 9.13 10.84 29.87
N PRO A 474 9.88 10.57 30.96
CA PRO A 474 9.88 11.44 32.14
C PRO A 474 10.41 12.85 31.85
N ASP A 475 11.38 12.96 30.95
CA ASP A 475 12.17 14.17 30.68
C ASP A 475 11.69 14.94 29.43
N LEU A 476 10.87 14.31 28.59
CA LEU A 476 10.33 14.92 27.36
C LEU A 476 9.21 15.94 27.61
N ARG A 477 8.60 15.94 28.79
CA ARG A 477 7.43 16.80 29.09
C ARG A 477 7.67 17.56 30.38
N GLU A 478 8.10 18.82 30.25
CA GLU A 478 8.33 19.72 31.38
C GLU A 478 7.09 19.80 32.30
N GLY A 479 7.31 19.77 33.62
CA GLY A 479 6.25 19.85 34.61
C GLY A 479 5.55 18.52 34.93
N SER A 480 6.05 17.40 34.41
CA SER A 480 5.59 16.06 34.81
C SER A 480 5.82 15.80 36.31
N ARG A 481 4.94 15.01 36.92
CA ARG A 481 5.07 14.55 38.30
C ARG A 481 5.10 13.03 38.32
N CYS A 482 6.08 12.48 39.02
CA CYS A 482 6.24 11.05 39.20
C CYS A 482 6.15 10.71 40.69
N SER A 483 5.37 9.71 41.05
CA SER A 483 5.37 9.10 42.38
C SER A 483 5.29 7.59 42.29
N ILE A 484 5.79 6.91 43.31
CA ILE A 484 5.66 5.46 43.47
C ILE A 484 5.01 5.24 44.83
N GLU A 485 3.73 4.88 44.84
CA GLU A 485 2.92 4.69 46.05
C GLU A 485 2.23 3.32 45.99
N ASP A 486 2.22 2.59 47.11
CA ASP A 486 1.60 1.26 47.22
C ASP A 486 2.00 0.25 46.11
N GLY A 487 3.24 0.35 45.63
CA GLY A 487 3.75 -0.52 44.56
C GLY A 487 3.25 -0.16 43.15
N VAL A 488 2.65 1.02 42.97
CA VAL A 488 2.22 1.54 41.67
C VAL A 488 3.01 2.79 41.34
N LEU A 489 3.63 2.80 40.16
CA LEU A 489 4.19 3.99 39.55
C LEU A 489 3.03 4.82 38.97
N GLN A 490 2.97 6.11 39.31
CA GLN A 490 2.07 7.08 38.72
C GLN A 490 2.86 8.22 38.09
N TYR A 491 2.55 8.49 36.82
CA TYR A 491 3.04 9.64 36.07
C TYR A 491 1.88 10.55 35.69
N ASP A 492 1.92 11.79 36.15
CA ASP A 492 0.96 12.83 35.80
C ASP A 492 1.63 13.90 34.94
N TRP A 493 1.06 14.19 33.77
CA TRP A 493 1.53 15.23 32.87
C TRP A 493 0.62 16.47 32.91
N PRO A 494 1.17 17.67 32.62
CA PRO A 494 0.38 18.90 32.54
C PRO A 494 -0.74 18.87 31.49
N SER A 495 -0.68 17.96 30.52
CA SER A 495 -1.72 17.68 29.52
C SER A 495 -2.97 17.00 30.10
N ASN A 496 -3.06 16.84 31.43
CA ASN A 496 -4.07 16.03 32.12
C ASN A 496 -4.05 14.57 31.68
N GLU A 497 -2.86 14.06 31.38
CA GLU A 497 -2.60 12.66 31.09
C GLU A 497 -1.99 12.00 32.34
N CYS A 498 -2.41 10.78 32.64
CA CYS A 498 -1.99 10.01 33.80
C CYS A 498 -1.71 8.57 33.38
N LEU A 499 -0.49 8.07 33.62
CA LEU A 499 -0.10 6.67 33.40
C LEU A 499 0.15 6.00 34.75
N ARG A 500 -0.47 4.84 34.96
CA ARG A 500 -0.32 4.02 36.17
C ARG A 500 0.14 2.61 35.83
N VAL A 501 1.25 2.19 36.44
CA VAL A 501 1.93 0.92 36.16
C VAL A 501 2.28 0.21 37.46
N ASP A 502 2.05 -1.09 37.55
CA ASP A 502 2.51 -1.92 38.66
C ASP A 502 4.04 -1.97 38.69
N ALA A 503 4.65 -1.50 39.77
CA ALA A 503 6.10 -1.32 39.86
C ALA A 503 6.89 -2.64 39.86
N ALA A 504 6.28 -3.73 40.33
CA ALA A 504 6.96 -5.03 40.39
C ALA A 504 7.01 -5.69 39.00
N THR A 505 5.88 -5.67 38.30
CA THR A 505 5.67 -6.44 37.06
C THR A 505 5.80 -5.60 35.79
N GLY A 506 5.72 -4.27 35.88
CA GLY A 506 5.60 -3.38 34.73
C GLY A 506 4.22 -3.41 34.09
N ARG A 507 3.22 -4.05 34.69
CA ARG A 507 1.90 -4.20 34.07
C ARG A 507 1.12 -2.87 34.09
N LEU A 508 0.48 -2.53 32.97
CA LEU A 508 -0.46 -1.41 32.92
C LEU A 508 -1.59 -1.63 33.93
N VAL A 509 -1.76 -0.68 34.84
CA VAL A 509 -2.94 -0.57 35.69
C VAL A 509 -3.99 0.22 34.92
N GLU A 510 -3.63 1.41 34.45
CA GLU A 510 -4.51 2.31 33.72
C GLU A 510 -3.70 3.43 33.05
N TRP A 511 -4.16 3.89 31.90
CA TRP A 511 -3.68 5.13 31.27
C TRP A 511 -4.89 5.99 30.91
N VAL A 512 -4.94 7.21 31.45
CA VAL A 512 -6.03 8.16 31.27
C VAL A 512 -5.50 9.43 30.63
N TRP A 513 -6.23 10.02 29.71
CA TRP A 513 -5.94 11.35 29.18
C TRP A 513 -7.21 12.17 29.06
N HIS A 514 -7.28 13.27 29.81
CA HIS A 514 -8.39 14.21 29.72
C HIS A 514 -8.14 15.25 28.62
N ASN A 515 -9.17 15.51 27.83
CA ASN A 515 -9.14 16.40 26.66
C ASN A 515 -8.00 16.10 25.68
N PRO A 516 -7.89 14.85 25.17
CA PRO A 516 -6.73 14.42 24.39
C PRO A 516 -6.64 15.08 23.01
N PHE A 517 -7.78 15.42 22.41
CA PHE A 517 -7.90 16.06 21.10
C PHE A 517 -9.32 16.64 20.94
N ASP A 518 -9.49 17.54 19.98
CA ASP A 518 -10.75 18.27 19.75
C ASP A 518 -11.95 17.32 19.66
N GLY A 519 -12.94 17.57 20.53
CA GLY A 519 -14.20 16.83 20.57
C GLY A 519 -14.22 15.56 21.43
N PHE A 520 -13.13 15.24 22.14
CA PHE A 520 -13.08 14.16 23.13
C PHE A 520 -12.66 14.70 24.51
N GLU A 521 -13.34 14.27 25.57
CA GLU A 521 -13.08 14.69 26.95
C GLU A 521 -12.21 13.71 27.73
N LEU A 522 -12.24 12.43 27.34
CA LEU A 522 -11.56 11.36 28.06
C LEU A 522 -11.10 10.28 27.08
N LEU A 523 -9.84 9.90 27.15
CA LEU A 523 -9.28 8.66 26.62
C LEU A 523 -8.84 7.79 27.80
N ARG A 524 -9.13 6.49 27.74
CA ARG A 524 -8.76 5.51 28.75
C ARG A 524 -8.26 4.24 28.11
N VAL A 525 -7.13 3.72 28.58
CA VAL A 525 -6.53 2.46 28.14
C VAL A 525 -6.34 1.55 29.35
N VAL A 526 -6.89 0.34 29.29
CA VAL A 526 -6.83 -0.66 30.38
C VAL A 526 -6.81 -2.09 29.86
N PHE A 527 -6.43 -3.03 30.73
CA PHE A 527 -6.68 -4.45 30.50
C PHE A 527 -7.96 -4.91 31.19
N GLU A 528 -8.83 -5.56 30.43
CA GLU A 528 -10.07 -6.14 30.93
C GLU A 528 -10.20 -7.62 30.54
N GLU A 529 -10.62 -8.45 31.49
CA GLU A 529 -10.80 -9.88 31.25
C GLU A 529 -12.03 -10.15 30.36
N ASP A 530 -11.82 -10.91 29.28
CA ASP A 530 -12.84 -11.31 28.30
C ASP A 530 -13.62 -10.12 27.69
N ALA A 531 -13.04 -8.92 27.63
CA ALA A 531 -13.72 -7.76 27.04
C ALA A 531 -14.08 -7.99 25.58
N PHE A 532 -13.26 -8.70 24.81
CA PHE A 532 -13.58 -9.00 23.41
C PHE A 532 -14.86 -9.82 23.29
N LYS A 533 -15.00 -10.91 24.07
CA LYS A 533 -16.21 -11.73 24.04
C LYS A 533 -17.43 -10.95 24.49
N LYS A 534 -17.29 -10.15 25.54
CA LYS A 534 -18.39 -9.31 26.07
C LYS A 534 -18.87 -8.32 25.00
N ARG A 535 -17.95 -7.57 24.38
CA ARG A 535 -18.28 -6.60 23.32
C ARG A 535 -18.77 -7.25 22.04
N LEU A 536 -18.21 -8.41 21.67
CA LEU A 536 -18.71 -9.17 20.53
C LEU A 536 -20.15 -9.62 20.77
N ALA A 537 -20.47 -10.14 21.96
CA ALA A 537 -21.83 -10.51 22.33
C ALA A 537 -22.79 -9.31 22.34
N GLU A 538 -22.34 -8.12 22.78
CA GLU A 538 -23.13 -6.89 22.69
C GLU A 538 -23.40 -6.47 21.24
N ILE A 539 -22.41 -6.61 20.35
CA ILE A 539 -22.55 -6.35 18.91
C ILE A 539 -23.52 -7.38 18.30
N GLU A 540 -23.39 -8.66 18.62
CA GLU A 540 -24.26 -9.74 18.17
C GLU A 540 -25.69 -9.58 18.67
N GLN A 541 -25.89 -9.19 19.93
CA GLN A 541 -27.22 -8.85 20.45
C GLN A 541 -27.81 -7.65 19.71
N SER A 542 -26.98 -6.65 19.39
CA SER A 542 -27.39 -5.50 18.58
C SER A 542 -27.71 -5.91 17.13
N HIS A 543 -27.26 -7.08 16.67
CA HIS A 543 -27.59 -7.61 15.34
C HIS A 543 -29.00 -8.20 15.23
N GLU A 544 -29.72 -8.45 16.33
CA GLU A 544 -31.07 -9.03 16.28
C GLU A 544 -32.01 -8.28 15.32
N ASN A 545 -31.81 -6.97 15.19
CA ASN A 545 -32.59 -6.09 14.32
C ASN A 545 -31.85 -5.65 13.04
N CYS A 546 -30.65 -6.18 12.76
CA CYS A 546 -29.81 -5.78 11.64
C CYS A 546 -29.66 -6.93 10.62
N PRO A 547 -30.31 -6.88 9.45
CA PRO A 547 -30.18 -7.94 8.45
C PRO A 547 -28.75 -8.06 7.92
N ASN A 548 -28.27 -9.30 7.80
CA ASN A 548 -26.96 -9.61 7.22
C ASN A 548 -27.04 -9.66 5.69
N GLN A 549 -26.24 -8.82 5.02
CA GLN A 549 -26.18 -8.75 3.56
C GLN A 549 -25.08 -9.63 2.95
N PHE A 550 -24.26 -10.28 3.78
CA PHE A 550 -23.18 -11.14 3.31
C PHE A 550 -23.72 -12.46 2.74
N ASP A 551 -23.41 -12.72 1.47
CA ASP A 551 -23.66 -13.97 0.77
C ASP A 551 -22.31 -14.67 0.50
N PRO A 552 -22.04 -15.82 1.13
CA PRO A 552 -20.82 -16.59 0.90
C PRO A 552 -20.60 -17.01 -0.57
N ALA A 553 -21.68 -17.16 -1.35
CA ALA A 553 -21.59 -17.51 -2.77
C ALA A 553 -21.20 -16.30 -3.65
N ALA A 554 -21.39 -15.07 -3.15
CA ALA A 554 -21.18 -13.84 -3.89
C ALA A 554 -20.54 -12.72 -3.01
N PRO A 555 -19.35 -12.95 -2.42
CA PRO A 555 -18.81 -12.09 -1.35
C PRO A 555 -18.58 -10.64 -1.79
N TRP A 556 -18.04 -10.43 -2.99
CA TRP A 556 -17.81 -9.09 -3.55
C TRP A 556 -19.10 -8.37 -3.94
N SER A 557 -20.10 -9.13 -4.43
CA SER A 557 -21.43 -8.59 -4.70
C SER A 557 -22.09 -8.11 -3.41
N SER A 558 -21.98 -8.87 -2.33
CA SER A 558 -22.45 -8.47 -1.00
C SER A 558 -21.75 -7.23 -0.48
N CYS A 559 -20.42 -7.12 -0.64
CA CYS A 559 -19.69 -5.89 -0.30
C CYS A 559 -20.24 -4.68 -1.07
N LEU A 560 -20.40 -4.82 -2.39
CA LEU A 560 -20.92 -3.73 -3.22
C LEU A 560 -22.34 -3.35 -2.83
N LYS A 561 -23.23 -4.34 -2.60
CA LYS A 561 -24.60 -4.11 -2.13
C LYS A 561 -24.63 -3.36 -0.81
N TYR A 562 -23.75 -3.73 0.12
CA TYR A 562 -23.62 -3.10 1.42
C TYR A 562 -23.17 -1.64 1.29
N PHE A 563 -22.10 -1.36 0.56
CA PHE A 563 -21.61 0.01 0.38
C PHE A 563 -22.54 0.88 -0.48
N CYS A 564 -23.37 0.28 -1.34
CA CYS A 564 -24.42 0.98 -2.07
C CYS A 564 -25.69 1.24 -1.23
N ASN A 565 -25.74 0.85 0.05
CA ASN A 565 -26.86 1.16 0.92
C ASN A 565 -26.84 2.65 1.30
N GLU A 566 -27.93 3.36 1.04
CA GLU A 566 -28.11 4.77 1.41
C GLU A 566 -27.84 5.02 2.89
N THR A 567 -28.31 4.14 3.78
CA THR A 567 -28.08 4.29 5.22
C THR A 567 -26.60 4.25 5.53
N ILE A 568 -25.82 3.46 4.81
CA ILE A 568 -24.36 3.35 4.97
C ILE A 568 -23.67 4.58 4.41
N PHE A 569 -24.05 5.01 3.22
CA PHE A 569 -23.47 6.20 2.61
C PHE A 569 -23.71 7.49 3.42
N ARG A 570 -24.96 7.73 3.85
CA ARG A 570 -25.32 8.88 4.72
C ARG A 570 -24.55 8.89 6.05
N THR A 571 -24.15 7.71 6.50
CA THR A 571 -23.44 7.51 7.77
C THR A 571 -21.96 7.92 7.64
N PHE A 572 -21.35 7.81 6.46
CA PHE A 572 -19.95 8.17 6.21
C PHE A 572 -19.72 9.58 5.65
N GLN A 573 -20.77 10.32 5.28
CA GLN A 573 -20.66 11.71 4.79
C GLN A 573 -21.07 12.73 5.86
N ALA A 574 -20.41 13.89 5.86
CA ALA A 574 -20.70 14.99 6.78
C ALA A 574 -21.80 15.95 6.28
N GLU A 575 -22.17 15.90 4.99
CA GLU A 575 -23.14 16.78 4.35
C GLU A 575 -24.31 16.00 3.72
N GLU A 576 -25.52 16.58 3.75
CA GLU A 576 -26.72 16.00 3.15
C GLU A 576 -26.76 16.27 1.64
N GLU A 577 -25.92 15.59 0.85
CA GLU A 577 -26.05 15.60 -0.61
C GLU A 577 -27.12 14.60 -1.09
N PHE A 578 -28.21 15.08 -1.69
CA PHE A 578 -29.35 14.26 -2.11
C PHE A 578 -29.11 13.42 -3.39
N GLU A 579 -28.19 13.85 -4.27
CA GLU A 579 -27.96 13.19 -5.57
C GLU A 579 -27.18 11.86 -5.49
N PRO A 580 -26.06 11.77 -4.75
CA PRO A 580 -25.37 10.48 -4.57
C PRO A 580 -26.29 9.41 -3.97
N ILE A 581 -27.18 9.80 -3.07
CA ILE A 581 -28.18 8.93 -2.46
C ILE A 581 -29.16 8.36 -3.50
N ARG A 582 -29.71 9.21 -4.37
CA ARG A 582 -30.61 8.78 -5.45
C ARG A 582 -29.90 7.81 -6.42
N LEU A 583 -28.65 8.08 -6.76
CA LEU A 583 -27.83 7.21 -7.61
C LEU A 583 -27.57 5.85 -6.94
N LEU A 584 -27.22 5.83 -5.65
CA LEU A 584 -27.00 4.59 -4.92
C LEU A 584 -28.25 3.72 -4.82
N ARG A 585 -29.43 4.32 -4.64
CA ARG A 585 -30.71 3.58 -4.70
C ARG A 585 -30.93 2.95 -6.07
N LEU A 586 -30.70 3.70 -7.14
CA LEU A 586 -30.81 3.17 -8.51
C LEU A 586 -29.83 2.01 -8.74
N LEU A 587 -28.57 2.17 -8.33
CA LEU A 587 -27.56 1.11 -8.42
C LEU A 587 -27.94 -0.13 -7.60
N ARG A 588 -28.55 0.05 -6.43
CA ARG A 588 -29.06 -1.05 -5.61
C ARG A 588 -30.19 -1.79 -6.31
N MET A 589 -31.17 -1.09 -6.89
CA MET A 589 -32.27 -1.73 -7.63
C MET A 589 -31.76 -2.52 -8.85
N VAL A 590 -30.77 -1.97 -9.56
CA VAL A 590 -30.10 -2.66 -10.68
C VAL A 590 -29.35 -3.90 -10.17
N HIS A 591 -28.67 -3.80 -9.03
CA HIS A 591 -27.95 -4.91 -8.42
C HIS A 591 -28.88 -6.06 -8.00
N GLU A 592 -30.03 -5.75 -7.39
CA GLU A 592 -31.01 -6.73 -6.91
C GLU A 592 -31.61 -7.59 -8.04
N ARG A 593 -31.54 -7.14 -9.30
CA ARG A 593 -31.89 -7.92 -10.51
C ARG A 593 -30.70 -8.73 -11.09
N GLN A 594 -29.72 -9.09 -10.26
CA GLN A 594 -28.54 -9.95 -10.54
C GLN A 594 -27.59 -9.47 -11.65
N VAL A 595 -27.57 -8.17 -11.95
CA VAL A 595 -26.76 -7.63 -13.07
C VAL A 595 -25.26 -7.66 -12.81
N LEU A 596 -24.85 -7.44 -11.56
CA LEU A 596 -23.44 -7.30 -11.20
C LEU A 596 -22.76 -8.66 -10.94
N GLU A 597 -23.52 -9.74 -10.75
CA GLU A 597 -22.95 -11.07 -10.49
C GLU A 597 -22.07 -11.57 -11.64
N SER A 598 -22.50 -11.38 -12.89
CA SER A 598 -21.71 -11.79 -14.07
C SER A 598 -20.41 -10.96 -14.25
N LEU A 599 -20.40 -9.73 -13.77
CA LEU A 599 -19.31 -8.76 -13.90
C LEU A 599 -18.28 -8.97 -12.79
N VAL A 600 -18.77 -9.06 -11.55
CA VAL A 600 -17.98 -9.34 -10.35
C VAL A 600 -17.39 -10.75 -10.40
N SER A 601 -18.13 -11.75 -10.89
CA SER A 601 -17.59 -13.12 -11.07
C SER A 601 -16.53 -13.20 -12.18
N ARG A 602 -16.65 -12.43 -13.27
CA ARG A 602 -15.59 -12.32 -14.31
C ARG A 602 -14.33 -11.64 -13.76
N LEU A 603 -14.48 -10.58 -12.97
CA LEU A 603 -13.37 -9.95 -12.26
C LEU A 603 -12.76 -10.93 -11.26
N GLN A 604 -13.56 -11.65 -10.47
CA GLN A 604 -13.11 -12.63 -9.48
C GLN A 604 -12.35 -13.80 -10.10
N ASN A 605 -12.88 -14.42 -11.17
CA ASN A 605 -12.25 -15.56 -11.84
C ASN A 605 -10.94 -15.22 -12.55
N ARG A 606 -10.73 -13.93 -12.92
CA ARG A 606 -9.49 -13.46 -13.56
C ARG A 606 -8.51 -12.75 -12.61
N ALA A 607 -8.99 -12.17 -11.50
CA ALA A 607 -8.19 -11.48 -10.49
C ALA A 607 -7.69 -12.41 -9.39
N VAL A 608 -8.53 -13.34 -8.91
CA VAL A 608 -8.12 -14.38 -7.98
C VAL A 608 -7.62 -15.54 -8.84
N GLY A 609 -6.33 -15.52 -9.18
CA GLY A 609 -5.69 -16.61 -9.90
C GLY A 609 -6.12 -17.95 -9.31
N GLY A 610 -6.87 -18.73 -10.10
CA GLY A 610 -7.52 -19.94 -9.64
C GLY A 610 -6.59 -20.86 -8.86
N ASN A 611 -7.15 -21.51 -7.84
CA ASN A 611 -6.57 -22.53 -6.95
C ASN A 611 -5.16 -22.95 -7.36
N LYS A 612 -4.16 -22.59 -6.54
CA LYS A 612 -2.76 -23.03 -6.70
C LYS A 612 -2.70 -24.56 -6.68
N ARG A 613 -2.87 -25.20 -7.84
CA ARG A 613 -2.40 -26.57 -8.07
C ARG A 613 -0.89 -26.59 -7.86
N ARG A 614 -0.37 -27.67 -7.28
CA ARG A 614 1.06 -27.82 -6.92
C ARG A 614 2.03 -27.64 -8.10
N ASP A 615 1.55 -27.71 -9.35
CA ASP A 615 2.36 -27.63 -10.58
C ASP A 615 1.87 -26.55 -11.57
N LYS A 616 1.36 -25.42 -11.09
CA LYS A 616 1.01 -24.29 -11.96
C LYS A 616 2.28 -23.58 -12.46
N PHE A 617 2.30 -23.16 -13.72
CA PHE A 617 3.37 -22.31 -14.24
C PHE A 617 3.39 -20.95 -13.53
N THR A 618 4.58 -20.50 -13.12
CA THR A 618 4.79 -19.22 -12.42
C THR A 618 5.98 -18.47 -13.01
N LEU A 619 5.85 -17.16 -13.13
CA LEU A 619 6.96 -16.28 -13.48
C LEU A 619 7.69 -15.85 -12.20
N PRO A 620 9.03 -15.83 -12.15
CA PRO A 620 9.77 -15.30 -11.01
C PRO A 620 9.50 -13.78 -10.90
N PRO A 621 9.59 -13.17 -9.71
CA PRO A 621 9.37 -11.73 -9.54
C PRO A 621 10.21 -10.92 -10.52
N SER A 622 9.64 -9.85 -11.07
CA SER A 622 10.39 -8.92 -11.92
C SER A 622 11.15 -7.89 -11.07
N SER A 623 12.18 -7.24 -11.62
CA SER A 623 12.88 -6.14 -10.96
C SER A 623 11.92 -5.00 -10.57
N HIS A 624 10.87 -4.77 -11.35
CA HIS A 624 9.81 -3.83 -11.01
C HIS A 624 9.02 -4.24 -9.76
N GLU A 625 8.68 -5.52 -9.63
CA GLU A 625 7.99 -6.03 -8.43
C GLU A 625 8.89 -6.00 -7.19
N GLU A 626 10.19 -6.25 -7.34
CA GLU A 626 11.16 -6.16 -6.26
C GLU A 626 11.46 -4.70 -5.84
N SER A 627 11.23 -3.71 -6.74
CA SER A 627 11.43 -2.28 -6.44
C SER A 627 10.33 -1.62 -5.62
N PHE A 628 9.17 -2.28 -5.44
CA PHE A 628 8.14 -1.77 -4.55
C PHE A 628 8.44 -2.21 -3.11
N ASP A 629 8.68 -1.25 -2.22
CA ASP A 629 8.93 -1.49 -0.78
C ASP A 629 7.85 -2.33 -0.10
N ASN A 630 6.64 -2.40 -0.69
CA ASN A 630 5.57 -3.29 -0.27
C ASN A 630 4.88 -3.96 -1.47
N GLY A 631 4.91 -5.30 -1.55
CA GLY A 631 4.25 -6.09 -2.60
C GLY A 631 2.73 -5.87 -2.75
N TYR A 632 2.09 -5.17 -1.81
CA TYR A 632 0.72 -4.69 -1.92
C TYR A 632 0.54 -3.70 -3.09
N ASN A 633 1.50 -2.79 -3.31
CA ASN A 633 1.43 -1.78 -4.36
C ASN A 633 1.51 -2.41 -5.76
N ALA A 634 2.37 -3.42 -5.93
CA ALA A 634 2.47 -4.19 -7.17
C ALA A 634 1.16 -4.95 -7.47
N GLY A 635 0.56 -5.57 -6.45
CA GLY A 635 -0.73 -6.27 -6.57
C GLY A 635 -1.87 -5.32 -6.97
N PHE A 636 -1.98 -4.17 -6.30
CA PHE A 636 -2.98 -3.15 -6.60
C PHE A 636 -2.81 -2.58 -8.02
N LEU A 637 -1.58 -2.25 -8.42
CA LEU A 637 -1.26 -1.75 -9.75
C LEU A 637 -1.64 -2.76 -10.85
N SER A 638 -1.25 -4.02 -10.69
CA SER A 638 -1.61 -5.08 -11.63
C SER A 638 -3.14 -5.21 -11.76
N MET A 639 -3.87 -5.17 -10.64
CA MET A 639 -5.34 -5.22 -10.63
C MET A 639 -5.97 -4.00 -11.32
N GLY A 640 -5.44 -2.81 -11.09
CA GLY A 640 -5.91 -1.57 -11.73
C GLY A 640 -5.76 -1.59 -13.25
N LEU A 641 -4.56 -1.93 -13.76
CA LEU A 641 -4.28 -2.01 -15.20
C LEU A 641 -5.17 -3.04 -15.91
N ARG A 642 -5.43 -4.17 -15.26
CA ARG A 642 -6.31 -5.24 -15.77
C ARG A 642 -7.78 -4.86 -15.75
N SER A 643 -8.21 -4.16 -14.70
CA SER A 643 -9.58 -3.68 -14.60
C SER A 643 -9.88 -2.70 -15.74
N ALA A 644 -8.93 -1.83 -16.11
CA ALA A 644 -9.08 -0.96 -17.27
C ALA A 644 -9.32 -1.75 -18.58
N ASP A 645 -8.53 -2.81 -18.82
CA ASP A 645 -8.67 -3.71 -19.98
C ASP A 645 -10.03 -4.44 -20.06
N LEU A 646 -10.71 -4.62 -18.93
CA LEU A 646 -12.02 -5.28 -18.86
C LEU A 646 -13.16 -4.27 -18.95
N VAL A 647 -13.02 -3.13 -18.27
CA VAL A 647 -14.10 -2.15 -18.10
C VAL A 647 -14.31 -1.34 -19.38
N PHE A 648 -13.23 -0.91 -20.02
CA PHE A 648 -13.25 0.00 -21.15
C PHE A 648 -12.63 -0.64 -22.40
N VAL A 649 -13.06 -0.17 -23.57
CA VAL A 649 -12.49 -0.61 -24.85
C VAL A 649 -11.09 -0.02 -25.01
N ARG A 650 -10.13 -0.86 -25.44
CA ARG A 650 -8.73 -0.42 -25.65
C ARG A 650 -8.64 0.81 -26.56
N GLN A 651 -7.62 1.63 -26.31
CA GLN A 651 -7.32 2.89 -27.02
C GLN A 651 -8.35 4.02 -26.87
N THR A 652 -9.51 3.78 -26.24
CA THR A 652 -10.43 4.86 -25.89
C THR A 652 -9.84 5.72 -24.76
N TRP A 653 -10.30 6.97 -24.62
CA TRP A 653 -9.78 7.84 -23.55
C TRP A 653 -10.05 7.28 -22.15
N PRO A 654 -11.19 6.65 -21.80
CA PRO A 654 -11.41 6.12 -20.46
C PRO A 654 -10.44 4.99 -20.12
N TRP A 655 -10.16 4.12 -21.10
CA TRP A 655 -9.15 3.07 -20.98
C TRP A 655 -7.75 3.65 -20.78
N THR A 656 -7.37 4.59 -21.66
CA THR A 656 -6.03 5.21 -21.65
C THR A 656 -5.81 5.98 -20.35
N LEU A 657 -6.72 6.89 -19.99
CA LEU A 657 -6.61 7.69 -18.77
C LEU A 657 -6.55 6.82 -17.51
N SER A 658 -7.39 5.78 -17.40
CA SER A 658 -7.38 4.88 -16.24
C SER A 658 -6.02 4.20 -16.07
N ARG A 659 -5.39 3.78 -17.18
CA ARG A 659 -4.05 3.19 -17.15
C ARG A 659 -2.99 4.21 -16.79
N GLU A 660 -3.00 5.39 -17.41
CA GLU A 660 -2.03 6.45 -17.10
C GLU A 660 -2.09 6.87 -15.64
N VAL A 661 -3.28 6.95 -15.04
CA VAL A 661 -3.45 7.24 -13.60
C VAL A 661 -2.77 6.18 -12.73
N MET A 662 -2.93 4.91 -13.07
CA MET A 662 -2.28 3.81 -12.33
C MET A 662 -0.76 3.82 -12.52
N LEU A 663 -0.29 4.10 -13.74
CA LEU A 663 1.13 4.21 -14.05
C LEU A 663 1.79 5.40 -13.36
N MET A 664 1.13 6.56 -13.32
CA MET A 664 1.59 7.74 -12.59
C MET A 664 1.67 7.50 -11.09
N ALA A 665 0.64 6.86 -10.50
CA ALA A 665 0.66 6.48 -9.09
C ALA A 665 1.79 5.48 -8.75
N ALA A 666 2.32 4.79 -9.75
CA ALA A 666 3.45 3.88 -9.66
C ALA A 666 4.79 4.50 -10.11
N GLU A 667 4.84 5.81 -10.35
CA GLU A 667 6.02 6.54 -10.84
C GLU A 667 6.56 6.02 -12.19
N LYS A 668 5.69 5.44 -13.03
CA LYS A 668 5.99 4.93 -14.38
C LYS A 668 5.31 5.78 -15.46
N SER A 669 5.54 7.09 -15.44
CA SER A 669 4.82 8.08 -16.26
C SER A 669 5.49 8.47 -17.59
N GLU A 670 6.39 7.63 -18.12
CA GLU A 670 7.21 7.93 -19.32
C GLU A 670 6.37 8.38 -20.52
N TYR A 671 5.20 7.76 -20.74
CA TYR A 671 4.34 8.07 -21.87
C TYR A 671 3.15 8.98 -21.52
N SER A 672 2.88 9.23 -20.23
CA SER A 672 1.62 9.82 -19.77
C SER A 672 1.36 11.21 -20.33
N LEU A 673 2.38 12.08 -20.35
CA LEU A 673 2.23 13.44 -20.91
C LEU A 673 1.95 13.40 -22.41
N SER A 674 2.59 12.49 -23.15
CA SER A 674 2.40 12.36 -24.60
C SER A 674 1.01 11.82 -24.93
N GLU A 675 0.52 10.84 -24.18
CA GLU A 675 -0.83 10.28 -24.34
C GLU A 675 -1.90 11.32 -24.00
N LEU A 676 -1.70 12.16 -23.00
CA LEU A 676 -2.65 13.23 -22.69
C LEU A 676 -2.61 14.37 -23.69
N ALA A 677 -1.43 14.70 -24.21
CA ALA A 677 -1.33 15.65 -25.32
C ALA A 677 -2.06 15.11 -26.57
N ARG A 678 -1.99 13.79 -26.82
CA ARG A 678 -2.74 13.11 -27.87
C ARG A 678 -4.26 13.14 -27.59
N LEU A 679 -4.69 12.78 -26.38
CA LEU A 679 -6.10 12.74 -26.00
C LEU A 679 -6.73 14.14 -25.99
N SER A 680 -6.07 15.14 -25.42
CA SER A 680 -6.58 16.52 -25.36
C SER A 680 -6.81 17.15 -26.74
N LYS A 681 -6.03 16.73 -27.75
CA LYS A 681 -6.18 17.09 -29.16
C LYS A 681 -7.13 16.18 -29.93
N SER A 682 -7.54 15.04 -29.35
CA SER A 682 -8.45 14.11 -30.01
C SER A 682 -9.85 14.69 -30.11
N TYR A 683 -10.50 14.44 -31.25
CA TYR A 683 -11.92 14.74 -31.47
C TYR A 683 -12.85 13.80 -30.67
N GLU A 684 -12.30 12.78 -30.01
CA GLU A 684 -13.04 11.81 -29.20
C GLU A 684 -13.15 12.21 -27.73
N THR A 685 -12.65 13.40 -27.37
CA THR A 685 -12.64 13.90 -25.99
C THR A 685 -13.46 15.17 -25.82
N GLY A 686 -14.25 15.17 -24.74
CA GLY A 686 -15.12 16.27 -24.34
C GLY A 686 -14.81 16.79 -22.93
N PRO A 687 -15.82 17.37 -22.25
CA PRO A 687 -15.63 18.02 -20.96
C PRO A 687 -15.43 17.02 -19.80
N LEU A 688 -15.95 15.79 -19.89
CA LEU A 688 -15.78 14.76 -18.86
C LEU A 688 -14.35 14.20 -18.85
N PHE A 689 -13.76 13.97 -20.03
CA PHE A 689 -12.35 13.63 -20.12
C PHE A 689 -11.48 14.70 -19.44
N CYS A 690 -11.71 15.97 -19.77
CA CYS A 690 -10.93 17.08 -19.23
C CYS A 690 -11.05 17.19 -17.71
N LEU A 691 -12.26 17.03 -17.16
CA LEU A 691 -12.48 17.01 -15.71
C LEU A 691 -11.79 15.83 -15.04
N ALA A 692 -11.98 14.61 -15.56
CA ALA A 692 -11.39 13.40 -14.99
C ALA A 692 -9.84 13.47 -15.00
N ALA A 693 -9.26 13.91 -16.12
CA ALA A 693 -7.82 14.08 -16.24
C ALA A 693 -7.30 15.18 -15.29
N ALA A 694 -7.99 16.32 -15.18
CA ALA A 694 -7.59 17.39 -14.26
C ALA A 694 -7.63 16.93 -12.79
N MET A 695 -8.69 16.22 -12.38
CA MET A 695 -8.82 15.69 -11.01
C MET A 695 -7.73 14.66 -10.67
N ALA A 696 -7.39 13.78 -11.62
CA ALA A 696 -6.35 12.79 -11.39
C ALA A 696 -4.98 13.45 -11.21
N TYR A 697 -4.67 14.46 -12.03
CA TYR A 697 -3.41 15.20 -11.94
C TYR A 697 -3.31 16.07 -10.69
N ASP A 698 -4.38 16.77 -10.31
CA ASP A 698 -4.42 17.59 -9.09
C ASP A 698 -3.99 16.78 -7.85
N ARG A 699 -4.31 15.48 -7.82
CA ARG A 699 -3.94 14.56 -6.73
C ARG A 699 -2.56 13.95 -6.85
N LEU A 700 -2.10 13.64 -8.07
CA LEU A 700 -0.89 12.84 -8.30
C LEU A 700 0.35 13.69 -8.62
N SER A 701 0.19 14.86 -9.24
CA SER A 701 1.29 15.80 -9.48
C SER A 701 0.74 17.19 -9.83
N PRO A 702 0.88 18.21 -8.96
CA PRO A 702 0.44 19.57 -9.26
C PRO A 702 1.36 20.20 -10.32
N GLN A 703 0.98 20.11 -11.60
CA GLN A 703 1.70 20.70 -12.73
C GLN A 703 0.78 21.57 -13.60
N THR A 704 1.39 22.38 -14.46
CA THR A 704 0.72 23.28 -15.44
C THR A 704 -0.31 22.56 -16.34
N GLY A 705 -0.19 21.23 -16.50
CA GLY A 705 -1.15 20.40 -17.24
C GLY A 705 -2.58 20.42 -16.68
N THR A 706 -2.73 20.49 -15.35
CA THR A 706 -4.05 20.56 -14.69
C THR A 706 -4.82 21.82 -15.10
N LEU A 707 -4.12 22.95 -15.17
CA LEU A 707 -4.70 24.22 -15.58
C LEU A 707 -5.14 24.20 -17.05
N PHE A 708 -4.31 23.64 -17.95
CA PHE A 708 -4.64 23.48 -19.36
C PHE A 708 -5.88 22.60 -19.57
N LEU A 709 -5.96 21.45 -18.90
CA LEU A 709 -7.10 20.55 -18.96
C LEU A 709 -8.38 21.22 -18.45
N ALA A 710 -8.27 22.01 -17.38
CA ALA A 710 -9.41 22.74 -16.84
C ALA A 710 -9.95 23.78 -17.84
N TYR A 711 -9.08 24.57 -18.48
CA TYR A 711 -9.48 25.51 -19.53
C TYR A 711 -10.08 24.82 -20.75
N ASN A 712 -9.45 23.75 -21.25
CA ASN A 712 -9.94 23.01 -22.41
C ASN A 712 -11.32 22.38 -22.13
N GLY A 713 -11.55 21.88 -20.91
CA GLY A 713 -12.85 21.36 -20.50
C GLY A 713 -13.95 22.42 -20.51
N LEU A 714 -13.63 23.64 -20.06
CA LEU A 714 -14.57 24.78 -20.08
C LEU A 714 -14.94 25.22 -21.51
N GLU A 715 -14.00 25.12 -22.46
CA GLU A 715 -14.27 25.39 -23.87
C GLU A 715 -15.13 24.30 -24.55
N LYS A 716 -15.17 23.09 -23.97
CA LYS A 716 -15.86 21.91 -24.50
C LYS A 716 -17.20 21.59 -23.81
N LEU A 717 -17.85 22.55 -23.13
CA LEU A 717 -19.10 22.31 -22.38
C LEU A 717 -20.37 22.09 -23.25
N SER A 718 -20.24 21.81 -24.55
CA SER A 718 -21.40 21.59 -25.43
C SER A 718 -21.94 20.16 -25.32
N VAL A 719 -23.21 19.96 -25.70
CA VAL A 719 -23.85 18.63 -25.73
C VAL A 719 -23.12 17.71 -26.70
N GLU A 720 -22.62 18.21 -27.83
CA GLU A 720 -21.92 17.43 -28.84
C GLU A 720 -20.61 16.84 -28.30
N TYR A 721 -19.83 17.63 -27.56
CA TYR A 721 -18.61 17.14 -26.92
C TYR A 721 -18.92 16.20 -25.75
N PHE A 722 -19.98 16.44 -24.99
CA PHE A 722 -20.45 15.52 -23.95
C PHE A 722 -20.88 14.16 -24.53
N GLU A 723 -21.58 14.14 -25.67
CA GLU A 723 -21.93 12.91 -26.36
C GLU A 723 -20.69 12.12 -26.80
N GLN A 724 -19.64 12.80 -27.26
CA GLN A 724 -18.39 12.15 -27.66
C GLN A 724 -17.75 11.41 -26.48
N ASP A 725 -17.71 12.03 -25.29
CA ASP A 725 -17.26 11.35 -24.08
C ASP A 725 -18.16 10.15 -23.73
N CYS A 726 -19.47 10.33 -23.78
CA CYS A 726 -20.40 9.24 -23.47
C CYS A 726 -20.27 8.06 -24.45
N ARG A 727 -20.03 8.29 -25.75
CA ARG A 727 -19.85 7.23 -26.75
C ARG A 727 -18.63 6.36 -26.46
N THR A 728 -17.53 6.95 -26.00
CA THR A 728 -16.32 6.20 -25.68
C THR A 728 -16.42 5.47 -24.34
N ILE A 729 -17.03 6.10 -23.32
CA ILE A 729 -17.28 5.46 -22.01
C ILE A 729 -18.26 4.28 -22.14
N LEU A 730 -19.30 4.43 -22.95
CA LEU A 730 -20.46 3.53 -22.99
C LEU A 730 -20.47 2.61 -24.22
N ASP A 731 -19.31 2.41 -24.85
CA ASP A 731 -19.13 1.47 -25.95
C ASP A 731 -19.57 0.04 -25.54
N SER A 732 -20.43 -0.59 -26.34
CA SER A 732 -21.02 -1.91 -26.06
C SER A 732 -20.00 -3.06 -26.03
N ARG A 733 -18.81 -2.85 -26.59
CA ARG A 733 -17.71 -3.83 -26.53
C ARG A 733 -17.08 -3.87 -25.14
N GLY A 734 -17.16 -2.78 -24.37
CA GLY A 734 -16.69 -2.69 -22.99
C GLY A 734 -17.74 -3.13 -21.98
N ILE A 735 -17.29 -3.56 -20.79
CA ILE A 735 -18.20 -3.94 -19.71
C ILE A 735 -19.04 -2.75 -19.23
N ALA A 736 -18.47 -1.53 -19.19
CA ALA A 736 -19.19 -0.32 -18.79
C ALA A 736 -20.42 -0.04 -19.69
N GLY A 737 -20.26 -0.16 -21.01
CA GLY A 737 -21.35 0.03 -21.96
C GLY A 737 -22.39 -1.09 -21.92
N GLN A 738 -21.98 -2.34 -21.70
CA GLN A 738 -22.91 -3.46 -21.49
C GLN A 738 -23.75 -3.24 -20.22
N TYR A 739 -23.11 -2.79 -19.15
CA TYR A 739 -23.77 -2.47 -17.89
C TYR A 739 -24.78 -1.35 -18.06
N ALA A 740 -24.43 -0.25 -18.73
CA ALA A 740 -25.34 0.89 -18.95
C ALA A 740 -26.60 0.51 -19.74
N ARG A 741 -26.48 -0.29 -20.80
CA ARG A 741 -27.66 -0.80 -21.55
C ARG A 741 -28.53 -1.71 -20.69
N ARG A 742 -27.92 -2.47 -19.79
CA ARG A 742 -28.68 -3.29 -18.84
C ARG A 742 -29.44 -2.44 -17.82
N VAL A 743 -28.84 -1.35 -17.34
CA VAL A 743 -29.51 -0.33 -16.51
C VAL A 743 -30.72 0.24 -17.26
N VAL A 744 -30.56 0.61 -18.54
CA VAL A 744 -31.65 1.16 -19.38
C VAL A 744 -32.85 0.22 -19.43
N ARG A 745 -32.62 -1.06 -19.74
CA ARG A 745 -33.69 -2.08 -19.79
C ARG A 745 -34.41 -2.19 -18.46
N ILE A 746 -33.64 -2.30 -17.36
CA ILE A 746 -34.22 -2.43 -16.03
C ILE A 746 -35.06 -1.21 -15.68
N VAL A 747 -34.55 0.00 -15.90
CA VAL A 747 -35.25 1.25 -15.56
C VAL A 747 -36.55 1.39 -16.36
N ARG A 748 -36.58 0.94 -17.61
CA ARG A 748 -37.79 0.92 -18.44
C ARG A 748 -38.82 -0.10 -17.96
N GLU A 749 -38.36 -1.21 -17.40
CA GLU A 749 -39.17 -2.30 -16.81
C GLU A 749 -39.56 -2.05 -15.33
N LEU A 750 -39.20 -0.90 -14.74
CA LEU A 750 -39.63 -0.56 -13.38
C LEU A 750 -41.10 -0.16 -13.38
N GLU A 751 -41.83 -0.65 -12.38
CA GLU A 751 -43.22 -0.22 -12.14
C GLU A 751 -43.26 1.27 -11.73
N PRO A 752 -44.34 2.01 -12.02
CA PRO A 752 -44.50 3.41 -11.59
C PRO A 752 -44.23 3.62 -10.09
N GLU A 753 -44.71 2.70 -9.26
CA GLU A 753 -44.58 2.71 -7.80
C GLU A 753 -43.11 2.52 -7.34
N GLU A 754 -42.35 1.65 -8.01
CA GLU A 754 -40.92 1.43 -7.73
C GLU A 754 -40.09 2.68 -8.04
N VAL A 755 -40.44 3.41 -9.11
CA VAL A 755 -39.76 4.66 -9.48
C VAL A 755 -40.10 5.79 -8.53
N GLU A 756 -41.35 5.87 -8.07
CA GLU A 756 -41.77 6.86 -7.08
C GLU A 756 -41.04 6.64 -5.73
N GLU A 757 -40.91 5.39 -5.29
CA GLU A 757 -40.15 5.02 -4.10
C GLU A 757 -38.64 5.28 -4.25
N ALA A 758 -38.05 4.91 -5.40
CA ALA A 758 -36.63 5.16 -5.67
C ALA A 758 -36.27 6.64 -5.60
N LEU A 759 -37.16 7.49 -6.13
CA LEU A 759 -36.94 8.92 -6.28
C LEU A 759 -37.33 9.74 -5.04
N ARG A 760 -38.21 9.23 -4.15
CA ARG A 760 -38.85 9.99 -3.05
C ARG A 760 -39.11 11.43 -3.47
N LEU A 761 -39.94 11.58 -4.51
CA LEU A 761 -40.19 12.85 -5.18
C LEU A 761 -40.78 13.87 -4.20
N ASP A 762 -39.93 14.73 -3.64
CA ASP A 762 -40.42 15.93 -2.97
C ASP A 762 -40.86 16.93 -4.05
N ALA A 763 -42.01 17.56 -3.86
CA ALA A 763 -42.74 18.28 -4.91
C ALA A 763 -42.01 19.52 -5.46
N GLN A 764 -40.81 19.86 -4.96
CA GLN A 764 -40.08 21.09 -5.28
C GLN A 764 -38.78 20.92 -6.10
N GLU A 765 -38.22 19.72 -6.30
CA GLU A 765 -36.93 19.57 -6.99
C GLU A 765 -37.03 19.11 -8.45
N VAL A 766 -37.23 20.09 -9.34
CA VAL A 766 -37.31 19.88 -10.81
C VAL A 766 -35.94 19.65 -11.47
N LYS A 767 -34.81 19.81 -10.75
CA LYS A 767 -33.44 19.84 -11.33
C LYS A 767 -32.55 18.61 -11.11
N SER A 768 -33.08 17.49 -10.60
CA SER A 768 -32.25 16.29 -10.33
C SER A 768 -31.80 15.57 -11.61
N PRO A 769 -30.48 15.36 -11.83
CA PRO A 769 -29.95 14.47 -12.86
C PRO A 769 -30.56 13.07 -12.85
N VAL A 770 -30.67 12.41 -11.69
CA VAL A 770 -31.18 11.04 -11.61
C VAL A 770 -32.66 10.97 -12.00
N ILE A 771 -33.48 11.94 -11.55
CA ILE A 771 -34.91 12.02 -11.93
C ILE A 771 -35.05 12.26 -13.43
N THR A 772 -34.29 13.20 -14.01
CA THR A 772 -34.32 13.49 -15.44
C THR A 772 -33.92 12.28 -16.27
N PHE A 773 -32.89 11.54 -15.83
CA PHE A 773 -32.46 10.30 -16.48
C PHE A 773 -33.60 9.28 -16.56
N ILE A 774 -34.22 8.95 -15.41
CA ILE A 774 -35.28 7.94 -15.33
C ILE A 774 -36.52 8.36 -16.11
N ARG A 775 -36.96 9.62 -15.98
CA ARG A 775 -38.14 10.14 -16.71
C ARG A 775 -37.94 10.09 -18.22
N THR A 776 -36.74 10.44 -18.69
CA THR A 776 -36.43 10.44 -20.13
C THR A 776 -36.38 9.02 -20.69
N LEU A 777 -35.79 8.06 -19.96
CA LEU A 777 -35.78 6.66 -20.38
C LEU A 777 -37.17 6.05 -20.52
N ARG A 778 -38.11 6.43 -19.64
CA ARG A 778 -39.48 5.90 -19.61
C ARG A 778 -40.45 6.60 -20.57
N SER A 779 -40.17 7.84 -20.98
CA SER A 779 -41.03 8.56 -21.93
C SER A 779 -40.89 8.10 -23.39
N GLN A 780 -39.95 7.19 -23.66
CA GLN A 780 -39.56 6.75 -24.99
C GLN A 780 -39.52 5.22 -25.07
N PRO A 781 -40.65 4.50 -24.97
CA PRO A 781 -40.66 3.04 -24.93
C PRO A 781 -40.23 2.38 -26.25
N ASP A 782 -40.41 3.07 -27.38
CA ASP A 782 -40.15 2.53 -28.72
C ASP A 782 -38.71 2.72 -29.21
N ASP A 783 -37.92 3.52 -28.50
CA ASP A 783 -36.51 3.77 -28.85
C ASP A 783 -35.63 2.55 -28.52
N THR A 784 -34.61 2.31 -29.34
CA THR A 784 -33.56 1.34 -29.01
C THR A 784 -32.86 1.70 -27.69
N ASP A 785 -32.23 0.72 -27.03
CA ASP A 785 -31.52 0.98 -25.76
C ASP A 785 -30.47 2.10 -25.88
N ASP A 786 -29.80 2.19 -27.04
CA ASP A 786 -28.79 3.21 -27.31
C ASP A 786 -29.41 4.59 -27.51
N GLU A 787 -30.46 4.70 -28.33
CA GLU A 787 -31.15 5.98 -28.55
C GLU A 787 -31.71 6.55 -27.24
N ALA A 788 -32.31 5.69 -26.43
CA ALA A 788 -32.86 6.07 -25.13
C ALA A 788 -31.78 6.52 -24.15
N LEU A 789 -30.66 5.77 -24.10
CA LEU A 789 -29.54 6.09 -23.24
C LEU A 789 -28.97 7.47 -23.56
N PHE A 790 -28.69 7.75 -24.83
CA PHE A 790 -28.13 9.04 -25.25
C PHE A 790 -29.12 10.19 -25.08
N LYS A 791 -30.42 10.00 -25.38
CA LYS A 791 -31.45 11.01 -25.11
C LYS A 791 -31.54 11.31 -23.61
N ALA A 792 -31.49 10.29 -22.76
CA ALA A 792 -31.50 10.47 -21.30
C ALA A 792 -30.24 11.18 -20.78
N LEU A 793 -29.05 10.81 -21.27
CA LEU A 793 -27.80 11.47 -20.90
C LEU A 793 -27.77 12.94 -21.34
N ASN A 794 -28.26 13.25 -22.53
CA ASN A 794 -28.38 14.63 -23.01
C ASN A 794 -29.36 15.45 -22.16
N ALA A 795 -30.50 14.85 -21.79
CA ALA A 795 -31.46 15.49 -20.89
C ALA A 795 -30.79 15.80 -19.54
N VAL A 796 -30.04 14.85 -18.97
CA VAL A 796 -29.27 15.03 -17.73
C VAL A 796 -28.22 16.13 -17.84
N TRP A 797 -27.49 16.16 -18.96
CA TRP A 797 -26.51 17.20 -19.25
C TRP A 797 -27.14 18.59 -19.19
N THR A 798 -28.26 18.76 -19.89
CA THR A 798 -28.99 20.03 -19.96
C THR A 798 -29.72 20.40 -18.67
N SER A 799 -30.07 19.43 -17.81
CA SER A 799 -30.84 19.70 -16.59
C SER A 799 -30.01 20.16 -15.39
N GLY A 800 -28.67 20.01 -15.45
CA GLY A 800 -27.77 20.50 -14.40
C GLY A 800 -26.38 19.87 -14.34
N LEU A 801 -26.14 18.73 -14.98
CA LEU A 801 -24.80 18.11 -14.97
C LEU A 801 -23.75 19.00 -15.64
N ARG A 802 -24.13 19.76 -16.69
CA ARG A 802 -23.25 20.75 -17.32
C ARG A 802 -22.72 21.78 -16.30
N ASP A 803 -23.61 22.35 -15.50
CA ASP A 803 -23.27 23.39 -14.52
C ASP A 803 -22.34 22.84 -13.43
N LEU A 804 -22.56 21.60 -12.99
CA LEU A 804 -21.69 20.91 -12.03
C LEU A 804 -20.28 20.68 -12.59
N VAL A 805 -20.19 20.23 -13.84
CA VAL A 805 -18.89 20.04 -14.51
C VAL A 805 -18.17 21.37 -14.68
N GLU A 806 -18.88 22.42 -15.09
CA GLU A 806 -18.34 23.78 -15.20
C GLU A 806 -17.82 24.31 -13.84
N GLN A 807 -18.58 24.09 -12.77
CA GLN A 807 -18.19 24.49 -11.41
C GLN A 807 -16.92 23.78 -10.95
N GLN A 808 -16.83 22.46 -11.10
CA GLN A 808 -15.66 21.68 -10.70
C GLN A 808 -14.41 22.08 -11.50
N LEU A 809 -14.55 22.23 -12.82
CA LEU A 809 -13.45 22.70 -13.68
C LEU A 809 -13.00 24.12 -13.30
N THR A 810 -13.93 25.01 -12.99
CA THR A 810 -13.64 26.37 -12.51
C THR A 810 -12.89 26.36 -11.19
N MET A 811 -13.33 25.53 -10.23
CA MET A 811 -12.69 25.40 -8.92
C MET A 811 -11.24 24.91 -9.05
N ILE A 812 -11.00 23.89 -9.89
CA ILE A 812 -9.66 23.37 -10.15
C ILE A 812 -8.79 24.45 -10.82
N ARG A 813 -9.33 25.14 -11.83
CA ARG A 813 -8.64 26.24 -12.53
C ARG A 813 -8.21 27.35 -11.59
N ASP A 814 -9.12 27.83 -10.74
CA ASP A 814 -8.86 28.98 -9.88
C ASP A 814 -7.85 28.62 -8.78
N ARG A 815 -7.98 27.43 -8.17
CA ARG A 815 -6.99 26.90 -7.21
C ARG A 815 -5.59 26.83 -7.81
N GLN A 816 -5.46 26.27 -9.02
CA GLN A 816 -4.16 26.13 -9.67
C GLN A 816 -3.58 27.47 -10.13
N ARG A 817 -4.43 28.41 -10.55
CA ARG A 817 -4.02 29.79 -10.86
C ARG A 817 -3.42 30.48 -9.64
N ASP A 818 -4.03 30.32 -8.47
CA ASP A 818 -3.56 30.91 -7.22
C ASP A 818 -2.25 30.27 -6.73
N ALA A 819 -2.09 28.96 -6.90
CA ALA A 819 -0.85 28.25 -6.62
C ALA A 819 0.32 28.73 -7.50
N VAL A 820 0.11 28.85 -8.82
CA VAL A 820 1.13 29.37 -9.77
C VAL A 820 1.50 30.82 -9.46
N ASN A 821 0.53 31.66 -9.11
CA ASN A 821 0.78 33.04 -8.72
C ASN A 821 1.56 33.16 -7.41
N SER A 822 1.40 32.21 -6.48
CA SER A 822 2.11 32.17 -5.20
C SER A 822 3.56 31.69 -5.37
N GLN A 823 3.79 30.64 -6.17
CA GLN A 823 5.15 30.19 -6.52
C GLN A 823 5.95 31.26 -7.27
N GLN A 824 5.33 32.01 -8.19
CA GLN A 824 5.99 33.13 -8.87
C GLN A 824 6.37 34.27 -7.92
N LYS A 825 5.61 34.48 -6.82
CA LYS A 825 5.97 35.46 -5.79
C LYS A 825 7.15 34.96 -4.96
N GLU A 826 7.15 33.71 -4.51
CA GLU A 826 8.27 33.13 -3.75
C GLU A 826 9.59 33.14 -4.53
N TRP A 827 9.55 32.85 -5.83
CA TRP A 827 10.74 32.91 -6.70
C TRP A 827 11.27 34.35 -6.86
N PHE A 828 10.37 35.34 -6.90
CA PHE A 828 10.73 36.77 -6.90
C PHE A 828 11.40 37.20 -5.57
N TRP A 829 11.03 36.58 -4.45
CA TRP A 829 11.64 36.85 -3.14
C TRP A 829 12.96 36.10 -2.93
N SER A 830 13.16 34.91 -3.52
CA SER A 830 14.41 34.14 -3.37
C SER A 830 15.60 34.75 -4.11
N ASP A 831 15.38 35.35 -5.29
CA ASP A 831 16.44 36.06 -6.03
C ASP A 831 16.82 37.41 -5.39
N SER A 832 16.02 37.90 -4.43
CA SER A 832 16.28 39.15 -3.72
C SER A 832 17.21 39.00 -2.51
N ILE A 833 17.64 37.77 -2.17
CA ILE A 833 18.40 37.47 -0.93
C ILE A 833 19.91 37.24 -1.17
N ASN A 834 20.39 37.18 -2.42
CA ASN A 834 21.83 37.09 -2.73
C ASN A 834 22.35 38.35 -3.44
N MET A 835 22.48 39.45 -2.70
CA MET A 835 23.46 40.49 -3.03
C MET A 835 24.38 40.70 -1.82
N PRO A 836 25.72 40.69 -2.00
CA PRO A 836 26.64 40.91 -0.89
C PRO A 836 26.56 42.37 -0.42
N GLU A 837 26.41 42.54 0.89
CA GLU A 837 26.59 43.82 1.57
C GLU A 837 28.00 44.37 1.30
N ASP A 838 28.09 45.55 0.68
CA ASP A 838 29.15 46.48 1.09
C ASP A 838 28.88 47.95 0.71
N LYS A 839 28.98 48.78 1.76
CA LYS A 839 29.29 50.23 1.78
C LYS A 839 28.24 51.23 1.30
N ALA A 840 27.46 51.72 2.26
CA ALA A 840 26.95 53.08 2.25
C ALA A 840 28.03 54.09 2.68
N PRO A 841 28.10 55.28 2.05
CA PRO A 841 28.41 56.50 2.76
C PRO A 841 27.16 57.39 2.87
N SER A 842 27.12 58.06 4.01
CA SER A 842 26.04 58.87 4.53
C SER A 842 25.83 60.22 3.82
N LYS A 843 24.59 60.71 4.01
CA LYS A 843 24.14 62.11 4.16
C LYS A 843 23.55 62.86 2.96
N GLU A 844 22.31 63.30 3.22
CA GLU A 844 21.75 64.62 2.92
C GLU A 844 21.75 65.09 1.46
N SER A 845 20.59 65.15 0.85
CA SER A 845 19.77 66.37 0.90
C SER A 845 18.59 66.28 -0.07
N LYS A 846 17.53 66.99 0.30
CA LYS A 846 16.26 67.14 -0.41
C LYS A 846 16.42 67.78 -1.79
N ASP A 847 15.34 67.63 -2.56
CA ASP A 847 14.87 68.53 -3.61
C ASP A 847 15.51 68.35 -5.00
N ARG A 848 14.74 67.74 -5.93
CA ARG A 848 14.03 68.43 -7.03
C ARG A 848 13.88 67.56 -8.29
N ILE A 849 12.63 67.55 -8.77
CA ILE A 849 12.19 67.61 -10.18
C ILE A 849 12.13 66.28 -10.97
N SER A 850 10.88 65.98 -11.32
CA SER A 850 10.29 65.10 -12.34
C SER A 850 10.89 65.24 -13.77
N PRO A 851 10.37 64.57 -14.81
CA PRO A 851 10.61 63.20 -15.26
C PRO A 851 11.19 63.15 -16.70
N LYS A 852 11.49 61.94 -17.22
CA LYS A 852 11.80 61.50 -18.61
C LYS A 852 13.09 60.65 -18.59
N GLU A 853 13.17 59.47 -19.17
CA GLU A 853 12.46 58.80 -20.27
C GLU A 853 12.31 57.29 -19.99
#